data_AF-A0A220MDM0-F1
#
_entry.id   AF-A0A220MDM0-F1
#
_cell.length_a   1.000
_cell.length_b   1.000
_cell.length_c   1.000
_cell.angle_alpha   90.00
_cell.angle_beta   90.00
_cell.angle_gamma   90.00
#
_symmetry.space_group_name_H-M   'P 1'
#
loop_
_entity.id
_entity.type
_entity.pdbx_description
1 polymer ?
#
loop_
_entity_poly.entity_id
_entity_poly.type
_entity_poly.pdbx_seq_one_letter_code
_entity_poly.pdbx_strand_id
1 'polypeptide(L)'
;MFIFTASTEPEQNRSSKKKLLLGFLIIIIPVIAIIAYLYKTPPMIATWIWNTQLIITEREEIIAFAEQHDVNLIYLHIDQENVAHQDYRSFIKEANASGIRVDALAGDPVWSLVSNRKSITTFVNWVQTYNKSAGEGERFSGLHLDIEPHVLPEWNENKEGIKNEWVANIEYLSAEIKKDPTLELSVDIPFWMYELSLADKSETVSKWLVSTLDHVTLMAYRDRVEGPNGVLEIVNPIMKEANDQKNKVVVGLNLLQSAEGETTTFYEEGHGGLEEQLAVLEDNLEEFAGYAGYAIHDYEKWRELVKKSEAQMEASKASKPMPVFEGEGKKLVAKVDGGDIALYNGQGWEPVFWAGINLGATTPGHYPGELSPTREDYLRWFSQMKEMNNKVVRIYTILPPIFYEALHEFNQKQEEPLLLLQGIWSPDEALAGEDRKGRDAFTPEITRDFRQEIKDAVQAVHGDVTLPERYGRASGEYRTDVSEYLVGWILGTEWHPYTVQVTNASHPDMPPYQGKNIIATEKASPFESWLASMLDYLAEEEMKYGWQHPVSFTNWLTTDPLLHPNEPLPQEDMVSIDPMNLKASEEWTAGYFAAYHVYPYYPDFLRYEEKYQAYRDSSGKIDPYAGYLRDLRAHHKGIPLLVAEYGVPSSRGMTHYGAAGRNQGMHTEQEQGEMNADMLRNIYEEGYDGALLFAWQDEWFKFTWNTIDLELPWERRAMWNNPLTNEEKFGVIAVEPGNYASDQIILDGKTADWEKRLRRVKRAYPGFDLSVSHDEAYLYLMLKKSEGVWDFSTDKLDIGFDTLSGGSRTADKAPGTTFSQEIEFLLRMDGDSNSRIFVNSAYDQHSWLYGYLKGLLPWDKRYDQVDSGIFLPWKLALNKALYLPETKKTVPFEELEVGIMKPGISDPEDPAYNSLADWYAKGNILEIRIPWMLLGYTDPSSKQVWKYPYEANGIVPTQSQGVGVEVFAYSNQKTFSREASKPLLYQWDKWDLPTYHERKKHSFEILRKAYETYGTPKPE
;
A
#
# COMPACT_ATOMS: atom_id res chain seq x y z
N MET A 1 21.75 89.67 -20.14
CA MET A 1 22.49 90.78 -20.76
C MET A 1 22.86 90.34 -22.17
N PHE A 2 22.45 91.14 -23.15
CA PHE A 2 22.62 91.05 -24.61
C PHE A 2 21.82 90.05 -25.46
N ILE A 3 21.22 90.66 -26.48
CA ILE A 3 20.27 90.25 -27.51
C ILE A 3 21.03 90.22 -28.85
N PHE A 4 20.74 89.28 -29.76
CA PHE A 4 20.19 89.55 -31.10
C PHE A 4 19.95 88.28 -31.93
N THR A 5 18.89 88.36 -32.73
CA THR A 5 18.17 87.38 -33.58
C THR A 5 18.59 87.42 -35.06
N ALA A 6 18.38 86.32 -35.83
CA ALA A 6 17.91 86.24 -37.25
C ALA A 6 18.04 84.79 -37.81
N SER A 7 16.94 84.08 -38.16
CA SER A 7 16.30 83.83 -39.49
C SER A 7 16.94 82.73 -40.39
N THR A 8 16.37 81.50 -40.52
CA THR A 8 15.55 80.92 -41.64
C THR A 8 16.21 80.97 -43.04
N GLU A 9 16.40 79.93 -43.88
CA GLU A 9 15.65 78.72 -44.36
C GLU A 9 16.57 77.94 -45.37
N PRO A 10 16.20 76.81 -46.06
CA PRO A 10 15.37 75.67 -45.68
C PRO A 10 16.05 74.29 -45.91
N GLU A 11 15.67 73.33 -45.07
CA GLU A 11 15.83 71.89 -45.27
C GLU A 11 14.86 71.37 -46.34
N GLN A 12 15.33 70.89 -47.49
CA GLN A 12 14.42 70.14 -48.38
C GLN A 12 15.01 68.96 -49.17
N ASN A 13 16.26 68.53 -48.93
CA ASN A 13 16.80 67.39 -49.70
C ASN A 13 17.60 66.33 -48.92
N ARG A 14 17.64 66.40 -47.58
CA ARG A 14 18.18 65.30 -46.74
C ARG A 14 17.11 64.43 -46.07
N SER A 15 15.86 64.89 -46.03
CA SER A 15 14.74 64.19 -45.38
C SER A 15 14.20 63.02 -46.23
N SER A 16 14.18 63.13 -47.56
CA SER A 16 13.62 62.09 -48.44
C SER A 16 14.43 60.77 -48.42
N LYS A 17 15.77 60.83 -48.48
CA LYS A 17 16.61 59.62 -48.41
C LYS A 17 16.66 58.99 -47.01
N LYS A 18 16.53 59.77 -45.93
CA LYS A 18 16.42 59.23 -44.56
C LYS A 18 15.02 58.66 -44.28
N LYS A 19 13.94 59.27 -44.77
CA LYS A 19 12.56 58.74 -44.61
C LYS A 19 12.29 57.50 -45.47
N LEU A 20 12.92 57.36 -46.64
CA LEU A 20 12.81 56.13 -47.44
C LEU A 20 13.61 54.97 -46.82
N LEU A 21 14.80 55.22 -46.25
CA LEU A 21 15.54 54.20 -45.48
C LEU A 21 14.83 53.84 -44.17
N LEU A 22 14.28 54.81 -43.44
CA LEU A 22 13.55 54.57 -42.19
C LEU A 22 12.21 53.86 -42.42
N GLY A 23 11.50 54.17 -43.51
CA GLY A 23 10.29 53.46 -43.93
C GLY A 23 10.55 52.03 -44.40
N PHE A 24 11.68 51.78 -45.07
CA PHE A 24 12.12 50.41 -45.39
C PHE A 24 12.53 49.63 -44.13
N LEU A 25 13.22 50.25 -43.16
CA LEU A 25 13.57 49.61 -41.89
C LEU A 25 12.34 49.32 -41.00
N ILE A 26 11.30 50.17 -41.02
CA ILE A 26 10.05 49.97 -40.24
C ILE A 26 9.19 48.84 -40.81
N ILE A 27 9.36 48.46 -42.08
CA ILE A 27 8.66 47.30 -42.68
C ILE A 27 9.57 46.06 -42.67
N ILE A 28 10.88 46.22 -42.90
CA ILE A 28 11.84 45.11 -42.89
C ILE A 28 12.05 44.55 -41.49
N ILE A 29 12.10 45.36 -40.42
CA ILE A 29 12.29 44.83 -39.06
C ILE A 29 11.12 43.93 -38.62
N PRO A 30 9.83 44.32 -38.75
CA PRO A 30 8.73 43.42 -38.41
C PRO A 30 8.61 42.27 -39.42
N VAL A 31 8.97 42.42 -40.70
CA VAL A 31 8.98 41.29 -41.65
C VAL A 31 10.14 40.33 -41.36
N ILE A 32 11.32 40.82 -40.96
CA ILE A 32 12.45 39.99 -40.50
C ILE A 32 12.13 39.38 -39.14
N ALA A 33 11.42 40.06 -38.24
CA ALA A 33 10.96 39.50 -36.98
C ALA A 33 9.84 38.47 -37.17
N ILE A 34 8.93 38.68 -38.12
CA ILE A 34 7.89 37.72 -38.52
C ILE A 34 8.51 36.54 -39.27
N ILE A 35 9.49 36.77 -40.15
CA ILE A 35 10.26 35.69 -40.79
C ILE A 35 11.09 34.96 -39.72
N ALA A 36 11.82 35.64 -38.83
CA ALA A 36 12.57 35.00 -37.75
C ALA A 36 11.66 34.22 -36.78
N TYR A 37 10.45 34.73 -36.51
CA TYR A 37 9.42 34.04 -35.72
C TYR A 37 8.83 32.83 -36.47
N LEU A 38 8.58 32.95 -37.78
CA LEU A 38 8.13 31.85 -38.66
C LEU A 38 9.24 30.82 -38.96
N TYR A 39 10.50 31.13 -38.67
CA TYR A 39 11.67 30.24 -38.81
C TYR A 39 12.20 29.74 -37.46
N LYS A 40 11.58 30.09 -36.31
CA LYS A 40 11.89 29.45 -35.02
C LYS A 40 11.34 28.02 -35.11
N THR A 41 12.20 27.01 -35.07
CA THR A 41 11.77 25.61 -35.00
C THR A 41 10.92 25.46 -33.74
N PRO A 42 9.71 24.84 -33.82
CA PRO A 42 8.89 24.64 -32.64
C PRO A 42 9.67 23.79 -31.61
N PRO A 43 9.47 24.04 -30.30
CA PRO A 43 10.08 23.22 -29.27
C PRO A 43 9.63 21.76 -29.44
N MET A 44 10.53 20.82 -29.20
CA MET A 44 10.21 19.41 -29.10
C MET A 44 9.49 19.17 -27.78
N ILE A 45 8.21 18.83 -27.84
CA ILE A 45 7.41 18.43 -26.69
C ILE A 45 7.23 16.93 -26.83
N ALA A 46 7.90 16.17 -25.96
CA ALA A 46 8.04 14.73 -26.11
C ALA A 46 7.46 13.92 -24.95
N THR A 47 7.16 12.64 -25.21
CA THR A 47 6.80 11.66 -24.17
C THR A 47 7.27 10.26 -24.57
N TRP A 48 7.52 9.42 -23.57
CA TRP A 48 7.84 8.00 -23.76
C TRP A 48 6.55 7.17 -23.72
N ILE A 49 6.47 6.16 -24.58
CA ILE A 49 5.47 5.08 -24.53
C ILE A 49 6.23 3.75 -24.44
N TRP A 50 6.31 3.22 -23.22
CA TRP A 50 6.97 1.94 -22.95
C TRP A 50 6.08 0.73 -23.25
N ASN A 51 4.79 0.83 -22.96
CA ASN A 51 3.81 -0.22 -23.26
C ASN A 51 3.31 -0.10 -24.71
N THR A 52 4.02 -0.75 -25.64
CA THR A 52 3.71 -0.70 -27.08
C THR A 52 2.33 -1.27 -27.42
N GLN A 53 1.71 -2.10 -26.58
CA GLN A 53 0.36 -2.64 -26.84
C GLN A 53 -0.71 -1.54 -26.92
N LEU A 54 -0.48 -0.38 -26.29
CA LEU A 54 -1.42 0.74 -26.31
C LEU A 54 -1.67 1.28 -27.73
N ILE A 55 -0.71 1.14 -28.65
CA ILE A 55 -0.92 1.57 -30.05
C ILE A 55 -1.94 0.70 -30.79
N ILE A 56 -2.31 -0.46 -30.23
CA ILE A 56 -3.34 -1.36 -30.75
C ILE A 56 -4.67 -1.04 -30.10
N THR A 57 -4.71 -0.95 -28.77
CA THR A 57 -5.95 -0.83 -28.00
C THR A 57 -6.46 0.60 -27.88
N GLU A 58 -5.56 1.59 -27.91
CA GLU A 58 -5.83 2.98 -27.51
C GLU A 58 -5.21 4.00 -28.47
N ARG A 59 -5.10 3.65 -29.76
CA ARG A 59 -4.43 4.47 -30.79
C ARG A 59 -5.02 5.88 -30.88
N GLU A 60 -6.34 5.98 -31.00
CA GLU A 60 -7.03 7.26 -31.20
C GLU A 60 -6.88 8.14 -29.94
N GLU A 61 -6.93 7.54 -28.74
CA GLU A 61 -6.73 8.26 -27.49
C GLU A 61 -5.31 8.80 -27.34
N ILE A 62 -4.27 8.05 -27.77
CA ILE A 62 -2.88 8.54 -27.74
C ILE A 62 -2.72 9.77 -28.64
N ILE A 63 -3.24 9.71 -29.87
CA ILE A 63 -3.12 10.82 -30.83
C ILE A 63 -3.89 12.04 -30.33
N ALA A 64 -5.13 11.87 -29.85
CA ALA A 64 -5.93 12.96 -29.31
C ALA A 64 -5.28 13.60 -28.07
N PHE A 65 -4.70 12.78 -27.19
CA PHE A 65 -3.97 13.27 -26.02
C PHE A 65 -2.74 14.08 -26.44
N ALA A 66 -1.96 13.57 -27.40
CA ALA A 66 -0.79 14.27 -27.90
C ALA A 66 -1.15 15.61 -28.54
N GLU A 67 -2.24 15.68 -29.33
CA GLU A 67 -2.76 16.93 -29.88
C GLU A 67 -3.26 17.90 -28.79
N GLN A 68 -3.92 17.39 -27.74
CA GLN A 68 -4.44 18.19 -26.63
C GLN A 68 -3.32 18.84 -25.79
N HIS A 69 -2.18 18.16 -25.67
CA HIS A 69 -1.03 18.58 -24.85
C HIS A 69 0.18 19.03 -25.70
N ASP A 70 -0.04 19.37 -26.97
CA ASP A 70 0.96 19.86 -27.92
C ASP A 70 2.20 18.95 -28.11
N VAL A 71 2.09 17.66 -27.76
CA VAL A 71 3.15 16.66 -27.93
C VAL A 71 3.37 16.45 -29.42
N ASN A 72 4.60 16.72 -29.87
CA ASN A 72 4.99 16.61 -31.28
C ASN A 72 6.08 15.55 -31.53
N LEU A 73 6.53 14.85 -30.47
CA LEU A 73 7.49 13.76 -30.55
C LEU A 73 7.12 12.63 -29.58
N ILE A 74 7.04 11.40 -30.07
CA ILE A 74 6.81 10.21 -29.25
C ILE A 74 8.01 9.28 -29.36
N TYR A 75 8.60 8.92 -28.23
CA TYR A 75 9.58 7.84 -28.11
C TYR A 75 8.82 6.53 -27.87
N LEU A 76 8.63 5.74 -28.93
CA LEU A 76 7.80 4.53 -28.90
C LEU A 76 8.66 3.28 -28.76
N HIS A 77 8.53 2.57 -27.64
CA HIS A 77 9.29 1.35 -27.39
C HIS A 77 9.01 0.28 -28.45
N ILE A 78 10.05 -0.43 -28.90
CA ILE A 78 9.94 -1.49 -29.90
C ILE A 78 9.79 -2.86 -29.25
N ASP A 79 8.55 -3.35 -29.22
CA ASP A 79 8.21 -4.74 -28.94
C ASP A 79 8.20 -5.56 -30.24
N GLN A 80 9.22 -6.38 -30.45
CA GLN A 80 9.39 -7.21 -31.65
C GLN A 80 8.61 -8.53 -31.58
N GLU A 81 8.12 -8.91 -30.41
CA GLU A 81 7.52 -10.24 -30.17
C GLU A 81 5.99 -10.16 -30.18
N ASN A 82 5.41 -9.09 -29.62
CA ASN A 82 3.98 -9.02 -29.35
C ASN A 82 3.23 -7.97 -30.19
N VAL A 83 3.92 -7.14 -30.98
CA VAL A 83 3.29 -6.11 -31.82
C VAL A 83 3.65 -6.33 -33.29
N ALA A 84 2.65 -6.42 -34.16
CA ALA A 84 2.89 -6.65 -35.58
C ALA A 84 3.34 -5.36 -36.29
N HIS A 85 4.15 -5.48 -37.33
CA HIS A 85 4.58 -4.33 -38.16
C HIS A 85 3.41 -3.47 -38.67
N GLN A 86 2.23 -4.07 -38.88
CA GLN A 86 1.05 -3.35 -39.35
C GLN A 86 0.52 -2.36 -38.30
N ASP A 87 0.63 -2.68 -37.02
CA ASP A 87 0.15 -1.82 -35.94
C ASP A 87 1.04 -0.58 -35.79
N TYR A 88 2.37 -0.77 -35.86
CA TYR A 88 3.32 0.35 -35.98
C TYR A 88 3.03 1.24 -37.20
N ARG A 89 2.76 0.65 -38.37
CA ARG A 89 2.45 1.43 -39.58
C ARG A 89 1.20 2.28 -39.39
N SER A 90 0.15 1.69 -38.83
CA SER A 90 -1.11 2.38 -38.58
C SER A 90 -0.94 3.52 -37.58
N PHE A 91 -0.27 3.28 -36.46
CA PHE A 91 0.02 4.30 -35.45
C PHE A 91 0.87 5.44 -36.01
N ILE A 92 2.02 5.13 -36.60
CA ILE A 92 2.97 6.13 -37.11
C ILE A 92 2.33 6.98 -38.22
N LYS A 93 1.50 6.37 -39.07
CA LYS A 93 0.78 7.10 -40.12
C LYS A 93 -0.19 8.13 -39.56
N GLU A 94 -0.90 7.78 -38.51
CA GLU A 94 -1.87 8.67 -37.87
C GLU A 94 -1.15 9.76 -37.08
N ALA A 95 -0.12 9.40 -36.31
CA ALA A 95 0.76 10.34 -35.63
C ALA A 95 1.36 11.37 -36.61
N ASN A 96 1.98 10.91 -37.71
CA ASN A 96 2.56 11.80 -38.71
C ASN A 96 1.50 12.68 -39.40
N ALA A 97 0.27 12.18 -39.60
CA ALA A 97 -0.82 12.97 -40.17
C ALA A 97 -1.29 14.09 -39.22
N SER A 98 -1.16 13.89 -37.91
CA SER A 98 -1.38 14.88 -36.85
C SER A 98 -0.14 15.74 -36.52
N GLY A 99 0.95 15.60 -37.29
CA GLY A 99 2.18 16.37 -37.07
C GLY A 99 3.06 15.87 -35.92
N ILE A 100 2.79 14.66 -35.42
CA ILE A 100 3.52 14.02 -34.33
C ILE A 100 4.57 13.08 -34.91
N ARG A 101 5.84 13.37 -34.63
CA ARG A 101 6.96 12.53 -35.01
C ARG A 101 7.06 11.31 -34.10
N VAL A 102 7.41 10.15 -34.64
CA VAL A 102 7.64 8.92 -33.85
C VAL A 102 9.08 8.42 -34.04
N ASP A 103 9.81 8.32 -32.94
CA ASP A 103 11.16 7.75 -32.89
C ASP A 103 11.10 6.37 -32.21
N ALA A 104 11.83 5.41 -32.76
CA ALA A 104 11.90 4.07 -32.20
C ALA A 104 12.73 4.08 -30.92
N LEU A 105 12.16 3.64 -29.81
CA LEU A 105 12.78 3.58 -28.49
C LEU A 105 13.24 2.16 -28.15
N ALA A 106 14.46 2.03 -27.64
CA ALA A 106 14.94 0.81 -26.98
C ALA A 106 16.08 1.14 -26.02
N GLY A 107 16.29 0.27 -25.03
CA GLY A 107 17.26 0.56 -23.97
C GLY A 107 17.48 -0.61 -23.04
N ASP A 108 18.70 -0.79 -22.57
CA ASP A 108 19.05 -1.69 -21.46
C ASP A 108 20.46 -1.30 -20.94
N PRO A 109 20.69 -1.20 -19.63
CA PRO A 109 22.01 -0.91 -19.06
C PRO A 109 23.15 -1.77 -19.63
N VAL A 110 22.93 -3.06 -19.92
CA VAL A 110 23.98 -3.94 -20.44
C VAL A 110 24.42 -3.56 -21.86
N TRP A 111 23.64 -2.76 -22.60
CA TRP A 111 24.02 -2.26 -23.92
C TRP A 111 25.18 -1.26 -23.85
N SER A 112 25.54 -0.79 -22.66
CA SER A 112 26.78 -0.05 -22.42
C SER A 112 28.04 -0.90 -22.65
N LEU A 113 27.95 -2.24 -22.54
CA LEU A 113 29.08 -3.15 -22.72
C LEU A 113 29.28 -3.50 -24.19
N VAL A 114 30.52 -3.48 -24.69
CA VAL A 114 30.86 -3.86 -26.07
C VAL A 114 30.47 -5.32 -26.36
N SER A 115 30.52 -6.18 -25.34
CA SER A 115 30.09 -7.58 -25.44
C SER A 115 28.60 -7.73 -25.82
N ASN A 116 27.77 -6.73 -25.51
CA ASN A 116 26.33 -6.69 -25.82
C ASN A 116 25.99 -5.84 -27.06
N ARG A 117 26.99 -5.36 -27.82
CA ARG A 117 26.79 -4.54 -29.03
C ARG A 117 25.83 -5.18 -30.06
N LYS A 118 25.74 -6.50 -30.08
CA LYS A 118 24.81 -7.24 -30.96
C LYS A 118 23.35 -6.83 -30.74
N SER A 119 22.95 -6.48 -29.51
CA SER A 119 21.58 -6.04 -29.20
C SER A 119 21.28 -4.70 -29.87
N ILE A 120 22.20 -3.73 -29.75
CA ILE A 120 22.15 -2.45 -30.47
C ILE A 120 22.05 -2.68 -31.99
N THR A 121 22.92 -3.52 -32.56
CA THR A 121 22.90 -3.83 -33.99
C THR A 121 21.57 -4.48 -34.42
N THR A 122 20.98 -5.31 -33.57
CA THR A 122 19.70 -5.98 -33.84
C THR A 122 18.57 -4.96 -33.89
N PHE A 123 18.51 -4.05 -32.92
CA PHE A 123 17.56 -2.94 -32.89
C PHE A 123 17.66 -2.04 -34.12
N VAL A 124 18.86 -1.55 -34.44
CA VAL A 124 19.10 -0.69 -35.62
C VAL A 124 18.68 -1.39 -36.91
N ASN A 125 19.05 -2.66 -37.08
CA ASN A 125 18.68 -3.43 -38.27
C ASN A 125 17.17 -3.63 -38.37
N TRP A 126 16.49 -3.83 -37.24
CA TRP A 126 15.05 -3.97 -37.20
C TRP A 126 14.37 -2.69 -37.70
N VAL A 127 14.75 -1.52 -37.15
CA VAL A 127 14.18 -0.21 -37.55
C VAL A 127 14.45 0.09 -39.02
N GLN A 128 15.69 -0.11 -39.50
CA GLN A 128 16.02 0.10 -40.91
C GLN A 128 15.28 -0.86 -41.85
N THR A 129 15.08 -2.12 -41.44
CA THR A 129 14.31 -3.10 -42.22
C THR A 129 12.83 -2.73 -42.25
N TYR A 130 12.28 -2.33 -41.11
CA TYR A 130 10.92 -1.81 -40.98
C TYR A 130 10.72 -0.61 -41.92
N ASN A 131 11.55 0.43 -41.81
CA ASN A 131 11.43 1.66 -42.60
C ASN A 131 11.55 1.42 -44.12
N LYS A 132 12.45 0.52 -44.55
CA LYS A 132 12.56 0.10 -45.96
C LYS A 132 11.28 -0.54 -46.51
N SER A 133 10.51 -1.20 -45.63
CA SER A 133 9.27 -1.87 -46.00
C SER A 133 8.01 -0.98 -45.86
N ALA A 134 8.10 0.11 -45.10
CA ALA A 134 6.99 1.01 -44.77
C ALA A 134 6.83 2.14 -45.80
N GLY A 135 5.59 2.63 -45.96
CA GLY A 135 5.31 3.83 -46.75
C GLY A 135 5.96 5.09 -46.16
N GLU A 136 6.09 6.16 -46.93
CA GLU A 136 6.81 7.38 -46.50
C GLU A 136 6.27 7.98 -45.20
N GLY A 137 4.94 8.01 -45.01
CA GLY A 137 4.31 8.47 -43.76
C GLY A 137 4.19 7.41 -42.66
N GLU A 138 4.69 6.18 -42.86
CA GLU A 138 4.57 5.06 -41.91
C GLU A 138 5.91 4.71 -41.24
N ARG A 139 6.95 5.52 -41.48
CA ARG A 139 8.33 5.29 -41.05
C ARG A 139 8.62 5.97 -39.72
N PHE A 140 9.46 5.35 -38.91
CA PHE A 140 10.12 6.02 -37.80
C PHE A 140 11.05 7.11 -38.34
N SER A 141 11.11 8.24 -37.64
CA SER A 141 11.93 9.39 -38.02
C SER A 141 13.30 9.39 -37.32
N GLY A 142 13.46 8.58 -36.28
CA GLY A 142 14.70 8.48 -35.53
C GLY A 142 14.75 7.26 -34.61
N LEU A 143 15.90 7.12 -33.95
CA LEU A 143 16.13 6.18 -32.85
C LEU A 143 16.38 6.98 -31.58
N HIS A 144 15.73 6.57 -30.50
CA HIS A 144 15.94 7.07 -29.16
C HIS A 144 16.44 5.93 -28.28
N LEU A 145 17.57 6.11 -27.59
CA LEU A 145 18.10 5.08 -26.71
C LEU A 145 18.14 5.51 -25.25
N ASP A 146 17.60 4.63 -24.41
CA ASP A 146 17.68 4.73 -22.97
C ASP A 146 18.70 3.73 -22.42
N ILE A 147 19.98 4.13 -22.39
CA ILE A 147 21.07 3.27 -21.89
C ILE A 147 21.68 3.93 -20.66
N GLU A 148 21.40 3.36 -19.50
CA GLU A 148 21.88 3.85 -18.21
C GLU A 148 23.06 3.01 -17.69
N PRO A 149 24.32 3.31 -18.07
CA PRO A 149 25.47 2.51 -17.64
C PRO A 149 25.71 2.53 -16.13
N HIS A 150 25.15 3.52 -15.43
CA HIS A 150 25.35 3.75 -14.00
C HIS A 150 24.49 2.85 -13.11
N VAL A 151 23.47 2.20 -13.67
CA VAL A 151 22.63 1.21 -13.00
C VAL A 151 23.29 -0.18 -12.98
N LEU A 152 24.34 -0.40 -13.80
CA LEU A 152 25.08 -1.65 -13.76
C LEU A 152 25.77 -1.87 -12.41
N PRO A 153 25.67 -3.06 -11.79
CA PRO A 153 26.37 -3.38 -10.54
C PRO A 153 27.87 -3.10 -10.60
N GLU A 154 28.50 -3.34 -11.75
CA GLU A 154 29.92 -3.16 -11.99
C GLU A 154 30.34 -1.69 -12.14
N TRP A 155 29.41 -0.74 -12.25
CA TRP A 155 29.70 0.69 -12.42
C TRP A 155 30.55 1.26 -11.27
N ASN A 156 30.27 0.85 -10.04
CA ASN A 156 31.02 1.32 -8.87
C ASN A 156 32.43 0.71 -8.78
N GLU A 157 32.64 -0.45 -9.39
CA GLU A 157 33.93 -1.16 -9.38
C GLU A 157 34.82 -0.78 -10.59
N ASN A 158 34.20 -0.53 -11.75
CA ASN A 158 34.89 -0.27 -13.01
C ASN A 158 34.23 0.85 -13.84
N LYS A 159 33.93 1.98 -13.17
CA LYS A 159 33.33 3.17 -13.79
C LYS A 159 33.99 3.59 -15.11
N GLU A 160 35.32 3.70 -15.10
CA GLU A 160 36.08 4.15 -16.27
C GLU A 160 36.01 3.15 -17.43
N GLY A 161 36.07 1.84 -17.15
CA GLY A 161 35.95 0.80 -18.17
C GLY A 161 34.57 0.81 -18.84
N ILE A 162 33.50 0.82 -18.04
CA ILE A 162 32.12 0.79 -18.53
C ILE A 162 31.80 2.06 -19.32
N LYS A 163 32.19 3.24 -18.81
CA LYS A 163 32.06 4.51 -19.55
C LYS A 163 32.73 4.44 -20.93
N ASN A 164 33.96 3.91 -21.00
CA ASN A 164 34.69 3.83 -22.27
C ASN A 164 34.05 2.84 -23.25
N GLU A 165 33.51 1.72 -22.76
CA GLU A 165 32.76 0.77 -23.58
C GLU A 165 31.46 1.38 -24.11
N TRP A 166 30.76 2.13 -23.26
CA TRP A 166 29.53 2.82 -23.64
C TRP A 166 29.79 3.87 -24.72
N VAL A 167 30.80 4.73 -24.55
CA VAL A 167 31.24 5.70 -25.57
C VAL A 167 31.55 4.99 -26.89
N ALA A 168 32.29 3.87 -26.86
CA ALA A 168 32.60 3.10 -28.06
C ALA A 168 31.36 2.48 -28.73
N ASN A 169 30.31 2.15 -27.97
CA ASN A 169 29.04 1.68 -28.51
C ASN A 169 28.20 2.83 -29.12
N ILE A 170 28.20 4.02 -28.52
CA ILE A 170 27.55 5.21 -29.10
C ILE A 170 28.27 5.66 -30.39
N GLU A 171 29.61 5.63 -30.44
CA GLU A 171 30.37 5.87 -31.68
C GLU A 171 29.99 4.90 -32.79
N TYR A 172 29.93 3.60 -32.45
CA TYR A 172 29.51 2.56 -33.37
C TYR A 172 28.09 2.83 -33.89
N LEU A 173 27.16 3.16 -33.00
CA LEU A 173 25.79 3.46 -33.37
C LEU A 173 25.68 4.70 -34.27
N SER A 174 26.36 5.80 -33.93
CA SER A 174 26.41 7.01 -34.75
C SER A 174 26.92 6.70 -36.17
N ALA A 175 27.93 5.84 -36.29
CA ALA A 175 28.45 5.40 -37.59
C ALA A 175 27.46 4.52 -38.38
N GLU A 176 26.66 3.69 -37.70
CA GLU A 176 25.63 2.87 -38.34
C GLU A 176 24.43 3.70 -38.80
N ILE A 177 23.96 4.66 -37.99
CA ILE A 177 22.82 5.53 -38.33
C ILE A 177 23.17 6.52 -39.44
N LYS A 178 24.40 7.04 -39.49
CA LYS A 178 24.88 7.88 -40.61
C LYS A 178 24.78 7.22 -42.00
N LYS A 179 24.56 5.90 -42.08
CA LYS A 179 24.30 5.20 -43.34
C LYS A 179 22.90 5.43 -43.89
N ASP A 180 21.96 5.87 -43.04
CA ASP A 180 20.59 6.23 -43.40
C ASP A 180 20.31 7.66 -42.92
N PRO A 181 20.50 8.68 -43.79
CA PRO A 181 20.34 10.09 -43.40
C PRO A 181 18.88 10.49 -43.14
N THR A 182 17.93 9.55 -43.23
CA THR A 182 16.52 9.79 -42.90
C THR A 182 16.19 9.52 -41.43
N LEU A 183 17.12 8.92 -40.69
CA LEU A 183 16.98 8.62 -39.27
C LEU A 183 17.86 9.55 -38.45
N GLU A 184 17.25 10.23 -37.49
CA GLU A 184 17.98 10.92 -36.42
C GLU A 184 18.34 9.95 -35.29
N LEU A 185 19.35 10.31 -34.50
CA LEU A 185 19.79 9.55 -33.33
C LEU A 185 19.81 10.42 -32.08
N SER A 186 19.19 9.92 -31.03
CA SER A 186 19.15 10.56 -29.72
C SER A 186 19.27 9.55 -28.58
N VAL A 187 19.61 10.05 -27.40
CA VAL A 187 19.80 9.23 -26.19
C VAL A 187 19.33 9.97 -24.94
N ASP A 188 18.88 9.21 -23.96
CA ASP A 188 18.68 9.67 -22.59
C ASP A 188 20.02 9.74 -21.84
N ILE A 189 20.23 10.83 -21.09
CA ILE A 189 21.39 10.99 -20.22
C ILE A 189 21.04 11.63 -18.88
N PRO A 190 21.68 11.21 -17.78
CA PRO A 190 21.52 11.86 -16.48
C PRO A 190 22.17 13.24 -16.48
N PHE A 191 21.60 14.18 -15.71
CA PHE A 191 22.09 15.57 -15.63
C PHE A 191 23.55 15.70 -15.19
N TRP A 192 24.09 14.75 -14.41
CA TRP A 192 25.46 14.78 -13.89
C TRP A 192 26.51 14.26 -14.88
N MET A 193 26.12 13.88 -16.11
CA MET A 193 27.02 13.31 -17.12
C MET A 193 28.21 14.22 -17.50
N TYR A 194 28.09 15.54 -17.27
CA TYR A 194 29.17 16.51 -17.47
C TYR A 194 30.40 16.30 -16.58
N GLU A 195 30.26 15.53 -15.50
CA GLU A 195 31.37 15.22 -14.59
C GLU A 195 32.32 14.16 -15.17
N LEU A 196 31.87 13.40 -16.18
CA LEU A 196 32.68 12.38 -16.83
C LEU A 196 33.46 12.97 -18.01
N SER A 197 34.73 12.59 -18.15
CA SER A 197 35.57 12.97 -19.30
C SER A 197 35.77 11.79 -20.26
N LEU A 198 35.97 12.08 -21.55
CA LEU A 198 36.46 11.09 -22.52
C LEU A 198 37.82 10.50 -22.07
N ALA A 199 38.16 9.32 -22.59
CA ALA A 199 39.39 8.61 -22.22
C ALA A 199 40.68 9.42 -22.46
N ASP A 200 40.68 10.26 -23.49
CA ASP A 200 41.79 11.16 -23.85
C ASP A 200 41.73 12.52 -23.12
N LYS A 201 40.69 12.76 -22.31
CA LYS A 201 40.41 13.99 -21.57
C LYS A 201 40.28 15.24 -22.45
N SER A 202 39.93 15.07 -23.73
CA SER A 202 39.73 16.18 -24.66
C SER A 202 38.50 17.04 -24.30
N GLU A 203 37.42 16.39 -23.87
CA GLU A 203 36.18 17.03 -23.42
C GLU A 203 35.36 16.12 -22.47
N THR A 204 34.24 16.65 -21.96
CA THR A 204 33.27 15.91 -21.15
C THR A 204 32.42 14.98 -22.03
N VAL A 205 31.88 13.91 -21.44
CA VAL A 205 31.04 12.94 -22.17
C VAL A 205 29.75 13.59 -22.64
N SER A 206 29.11 14.43 -21.81
CA SER A 206 27.91 15.18 -22.20
C SER A 206 28.16 16.10 -23.41
N LYS A 207 29.25 16.88 -23.41
CA LYS A 207 29.58 17.77 -24.54
C LYS A 207 29.84 16.99 -25.83
N TRP A 208 30.52 15.85 -25.71
CA TRP A 208 30.73 14.95 -26.83
C TRP A 208 29.41 14.39 -27.39
N LEU A 209 28.50 13.93 -26.52
CA LEU A 209 27.17 13.43 -26.92
C LEU A 209 26.34 14.51 -27.61
N VAL A 210 26.24 15.69 -26.98
CA VAL A 210 25.50 16.84 -27.50
C VAL A 210 25.98 17.29 -28.89
N SER A 211 27.28 17.14 -29.18
CA SER A 211 27.86 17.50 -30.48
C SER A 211 27.86 16.35 -31.51
N THR A 212 27.65 15.11 -31.07
CA THR A 212 27.71 13.91 -31.91
C THR A 212 26.34 13.43 -32.38
N LEU A 213 25.30 13.68 -31.58
CA LEU A 213 23.92 13.20 -31.77
C LEU A 213 23.01 14.32 -32.30
N ASP A 214 21.85 13.94 -32.84
CA ASP A 214 20.88 14.91 -33.37
C ASP A 214 20.16 15.68 -32.24
N HIS A 215 19.89 14.99 -31.13
CA HIS A 215 19.57 15.60 -29.84
C HIS A 215 19.91 14.67 -28.67
N VAL A 216 19.96 15.22 -27.46
CA VAL A 216 19.99 14.46 -26.20
C VAL A 216 18.78 14.82 -25.35
N THR A 217 18.27 13.86 -24.59
CA THR A 217 17.23 14.11 -23.58
C THR A 217 17.87 14.00 -22.20
N LEU A 218 17.85 15.12 -21.46
CA LEU A 218 18.39 15.21 -20.11
C LEU A 218 17.34 14.71 -19.12
N MET A 219 17.63 13.64 -18.40
CA MET A 219 16.79 13.20 -17.27
C MET A 219 17.01 14.15 -16.09
N ALA A 220 16.29 15.27 -16.12
CA ALA A 220 16.38 16.36 -15.14
C ALA A 220 15.25 16.24 -14.11
N TYR A 221 15.10 15.04 -13.57
CA TYR A 221 14.00 14.63 -12.71
C TYR A 221 14.01 15.42 -11.39
N ARG A 222 13.32 16.56 -11.40
CA ARG A 222 13.02 17.44 -10.27
C ARG A 222 11.60 17.98 -10.40
N ASP A 223 10.92 18.09 -9.28
CA ASP A 223 9.56 18.63 -9.09
C ASP A 223 9.51 20.17 -9.10
N ARG A 224 10.67 20.83 -9.04
CA ARG A 224 10.79 22.29 -9.02
C ARG A 224 11.82 22.78 -10.01
N VAL A 225 11.43 23.79 -10.79
CA VAL A 225 12.31 24.39 -11.81
C VAL A 225 13.33 25.33 -11.20
N GLU A 226 12.91 26.18 -10.27
CA GLU A 226 13.76 27.16 -9.60
C GLU A 226 14.20 26.71 -8.21
N GLY A 227 15.33 27.27 -7.74
CA GLY A 227 15.85 27.06 -6.40
C GLY A 227 17.00 26.05 -6.32
N PRO A 228 17.56 25.84 -5.11
CA PRO A 228 18.65 24.90 -4.91
C PRO A 228 18.26 23.48 -5.35
N ASN A 229 19.11 22.84 -6.16
CA ASN A 229 18.87 21.52 -6.76
C ASN A 229 17.62 21.44 -7.67
N GLY A 230 17.05 22.59 -8.07
CA GLY A 230 15.96 22.65 -9.05
C GLY A 230 16.44 22.38 -10.48
N VAL A 231 15.50 22.16 -11.41
CA VAL A 231 15.79 21.81 -12.82
C VAL A 231 16.81 22.76 -13.42
N LEU A 232 16.65 24.08 -13.26
CA LEU A 232 17.55 25.07 -13.85
C LEU A 232 18.99 24.94 -13.35
N GLU A 233 19.21 24.59 -12.07
CA GLU A 233 20.55 24.45 -11.53
C GLU A 233 21.24 23.22 -12.12
N ILE A 234 20.53 22.08 -12.17
CA ILE A 234 21.11 20.80 -12.56
C ILE A 234 21.35 20.69 -14.08
N VAL A 235 20.54 21.35 -14.92
CA VAL A 235 20.72 21.32 -16.38
C VAL A 235 21.74 22.36 -16.87
N ASN A 236 22.00 23.42 -16.10
CA ASN A 236 22.85 24.54 -16.52
C ASN A 236 24.26 24.14 -17.02
N PRO A 237 24.99 23.17 -16.41
CA PRO A 237 26.28 22.74 -16.93
C PRO A 237 26.20 22.24 -18.37
N ILE A 238 25.24 21.35 -18.66
CA ILE A 238 25.09 20.74 -19.98
C ILE A 238 24.49 21.75 -20.97
N MET A 239 23.57 22.62 -20.54
CA MET A 239 23.05 23.71 -21.38
C MET A 239 24.15 24.69 -21.83
N LYS A 240 25.15 24.95 -20.97
CA LYS A 240 26.33 25.75 -21.34
C LYS A 240 27.26 25.04 -22.32
N GLU A 241 27.44 23.73 -22.17
CA GLU A 241 28.17 22.91 -23.15
C GLU A 241 27.46 22.89 -24.50
N ALA A 242 26.13 22.97 -24.50
CA ALA A 242 25.27 23.01 -25.67
C ALA A 242 25.12 24.39 -26.33
N ASN A 243 25.91 25.41 -25.97
CA ASN A 243 25.72 26.80 -26.42
C ASN A 243 26.06 27.09 -27.92
N ASP A 244 26.07 26.06 -28.77
CA ASP A 244 26.08 26.17 -30.24
C ASP A 244 24.65 25.95 -30.76
N GLN A 245 24.17 26.80 -31.68
CA GLN A 245 22.81 26.75 -32.23
C GLN A 245 22.47 25.45 -32.98
N LYS A 246 23.46 24.59 -33.23
CA LYS A 246 23.24 23.27 -33.85
C LYS A 246 22.94 22.16 -32.85
N ASN A 247 23.26 22.37 -31.58
CA ASN A 247 23.07 21.40 -30.53
C ASN A 247 21.61 21.43 -30.06
N LYS A 248 21.04 20.28 -29.74
CA LYS A 248 19.65 20.18 -29.26
C LYS A 248 19.60 19.38 -27.96
N VAL A 249 19.07 20.01 -26.93
CA VAL A 249 18.89 19.42 -25.60
C VAL A 249 17.41 19.51 -25.23
N VAL A 250 16.79 18.35 -25.03
CA VAL A 250 15.43 18.21 -24.50
C VAL A 250 15.53 17.97 -22.99
N VAL A 251 14.71 18.66 -22.19
CA VAL A 251 14.72 18.51 -20.72
C VAL A 251 13.59 17.59 -20.28
N GLY A 252 13.94 16.42 -19.76
CA GLY A 252 13.01 15.41 -19.25
C GLY A 252 12.60 15.66 -17.81
N LEU A 253 11.29 15.68 -17.56
CA LEU A 253 10.66 15.69 -16.23
C LEU A 253 9.97 14.35 -15.99
N ASN A 254 9.87 13.94 -14.73
CA ASN A 254 9.32 12.63 -14.36
C ASN A 254 8.01 12.76 -13.58
N LEU A 255 7.00 11.99 -13.95
CA LEU A 255 5.71 11.84 -13.25
C LEU A 255 5.58 10.49 -12.54
N LEU A 256 6.55 9.59 -12.74
CA LEU A 256 6.57 8.29 -12.09
C LEU A 256 7.08 8.41 -10.67
N GLN A 257 6.40 7.74 -9.74
CA GLN A 257 6.85 7.63 -8.35
C GLN A 257 8.28 7.10 -8.30
N SER A 258 9.17 7.85 -7.65
CA SER A 258 10.60 7.58 -7.63
C SER A 258 11.05 7.20 -6.23
N ALA A 259 11.84 6.12 -6.12
CA ALA A 259 12.52 5.75 -4.87
C ALA A 259 13.69 6.70 -4.52
N GLU A 260 14.04 7.62 -5.42
CA GLU A 260 15.11 8.62 -5.21
C GLU A 260 14.66 9.84 -4.38
N GLY A 261 13.36 9.92 -4.06
CA GLY A 261 12.75 10.94 -3.20
C GLY A 261 11.72 11.79 -3.92
N GLU A 262 10.81 12.39 -3.14
CA GLU A 262 9.67 13.21 -3.60
C GLU A 262 10.13 14.31 -4.58
N THR A 263 11.19 15.05 -4.24
CA THR A 263 11.72 16.16 -5.07
C THR A 263 12.27 15.77 -6.46
N THR A 264 12.13 14.51 -6.89
CA THR A 264 12.59 14.02 -8.19
C THR A 264 11.46 13.76 -9.19
N THR A 265 10.20 13.94 -8.79
CA THR A 265 9.05 13.68 -9.66
C THR A 265 7.90 14.63 -9.37
N PHE A 266 7.04 14.86 -10.35
CA PHE A 266 5.76 15.56 -10.22
C PHE A 266 4.61 14.61 -9.81
N TYR A 267 4.95 13.45 -9.25
CA TYR A 267 3.96 12.42 -8.91
C TYR A 267 2.98 12.94 -7.85
N GLU A 268 3.49 13.66 -6.85
CA GLU A 268 2.76 14.25 -5.74
C GLU A 268 2.07 15.58 -6.09
N GLU A 269 2.70 16.45 -6.87
CA GLU A 269 2.10 17.72 -7.30
C GLU A 269 0.98 17.52 -8.33
N GLY A 270 1.02 16.42 -9.06
CA GLY A 270 0.06 16.08 -10.11
C GLY A 270 0.14 17.00 -11.34
N HIS A 271 -0.85 16.87 -12.22
CA HIS A 271 -0.85 17.57 -13.51
C HIS A 271 -0.82 19.09 -13.37
N GLY A 272 -1.53 19.66 -12.39
CA GLY A 272 -1.57 21.11 -12.17
C GLY A 272 -0.20 21.70 -11.80
N GLY A 273 0.54 21.05 -10.89
CA GLY A 273 1.88 21.51 -10.53
C GLY A 273 2.90 21.34 -11.66
N LEU A 274 2.78 20.28 -12.47
CA LEU A 274 3.60 20.11 -13.67
C LEU A 274 3.41 21.28 -14.65
N GLU A 275 2.16 21.65 -14.96
CA GLU A 275 1.86 22.74 -15.91
C GLU A 275 2.41 24.09 -15.42
N GLU A 276 2.31 24.37 -14.11
CA GLU A 276 2.90 25.58 -13.53
C GLU A 276 4.42 25.61 -13.69
N GLN A 277 5.09 24.48 -13.46
CA GLN A 277 6.54 24.40 -13.59
C GLN A 277 6.99 24.41 -15.04
N LEU A 278 6.27 23.78 -15.97
CA LEU A 278 6.59 23.80 -17.40
C LEU A 278 6.65 25.23 -17.96
N ALA A 279 5.71 26.09 -17.58
CA ALA A 279 5.73 27.50 -17.97
C ALA A 279 7.01 28.21 -17.49
N VAL A 280 7.44 27.94 -16.25
CA VAL A 280 8.67 28.51 -15.69
C VAL A 280 9.92 27.94 -16.37
N LEU A 281 9.90 26.65 -16.72
CA LEU A 281 11.00 25.96 -17.40
C LEU A 281 11.26 26.60 -18.76
N GLU A 282 10.22 26.75 -19.57
CA GLU A 282 10.34 27.32 -20.91
C GLU A 282 10.82 28.77 -20.87
N ASP A 283 10.21 29.62 -20.03
CA ASP A 283 10.60 31.03 -19.90
C ASP A 283 12.09 31.23 -19.57
N ASN A 284 12.67 30.32 -18.77
CA ASN A 284 14.07 30.41 -18.35
C ASN A 284 15.06 29.75 -19.31
N LEU A 285 14.66 28.68 -20.00
CA LEU A 285 15.56 27.92 -20.87
C LEU A 285 15.57 28.39 -22.32
N GLU A 286 14.57 29.15 -22.76
CA GLU A 286 14.53 29.73 -24.12
C GLU A 286 15.73 30.63 -24.45
N GLU A 287 16.45 31.17 -23.44
CA GLU A 287 17.66 31.96 -23.65
C GLU A 287 18.87 31.12 -24.11
N PHE A 288 18.87 29.81 -23.85
CA PHE A 288 19.96 28.92 -24.23
C PHE A 288 19.81 28.46 -25.68
N ALA A 289 20.83 28.74 -26.51
CA ALA A 289 20.83 28.40 -27.92
C ALA A 289 20.67 26.90 -28.22
N GLY A 290 21.03 26.03 -27.26
CA GLY A 290 20.91 24.58 -27.37
C GLY A 290 19.64 23.99 -26.77
N TYR A 291 18.79 24.78 -26.10
CA TYR A 291 17.51 24.30 -25.58
C TYR A 291 16.56 24.01 -26.74
N ALA A 292 16.05 22.80 -26.79
CA ALA A 292 15.23 22.31 -27.89
C ALA A 292 13.82 21.91 -27.48
N GLY A 293 13.46 22.00 -26.20
CA GLY A 293 12.14 21.66 -25.65
C GLY A 293 12.22 20.77 -24.42
N TYR A 294 11.11 20.14 -24.05
CA TYR A 294 10.99 19.29 -22.87
C TYR A 294 10.31 17.95 -23.18
N ALA A 295 10.49 16.99 -22.28
CA ALA A 295 9.87 15.69 -22.36
C ALA A 295 9.25 15.28 -21.02
N ILE A 296 8.09 14.63 -21.06
CA ILE A 296 7.37 14.17 -19.86
C ILE A 296 7.41 12.65 -19.79
N HIS A 297 7.99 12.12 -18.71
CA HIS A 297 8.13 10.70 -18.46
C HIS A 297 7.03 10.23 -17.49
N ASP A 298 6.05 9.40 -17.86
CA ASP A 298 5.74 8.85 -19.19
C ASP A 298 4.27 9.14 -19.60
N TYR A 299 3.88 8.71 -20.82
CA TYR A 299 2.54 8.94 -21.37
C TYR A 299 1.43 8.37 -20.49
N GLU A 300 1.59 7.13 -20.01
CA GLU A 300 0.54 6.44 -19.26
C GLU A 300 0.23 7.20 -17.98
N LYS A 301 1.29 7.59 -17.25
CA LYS A 301 1.12 8.33 -16.01
C LYS A 301 0.63 9.75 -16.23
N TRP A 302 1.13 10.43 -17.27
CA TRP A 302 0.67 11.77 -17.61
C TRP A 302 -0.84 11.78 -17.89
N ARG A 303 -1.31 10.84 -18.71
CA ARG A 303 -2.74 10.67 -19.00
C ARG A 303 -3.57 10.36 -17.76
N GLU A 304 -3.08 9.52 -16.86
CA GLU A 304 -3.76 9.21 -15.59
C GLU A 304 -3.96 10.48 -14.75
N LEU A 305 -2.92 11.30 -14.62
CA LEU A 305 -2.95 12.55 -13.85
C LEU A 305 -3.88 13.60 -14.49
N VAL A 306 -3.91 13.69 -15.82
CA VAL A 306 -4.86 14.55 -16.55
C VAL A 306 -6.30 14.13 -16.27
N LYS A 307 -6.63 12.84 -16.43
CA LYS A 307 -7.98 12.32 -16.14
C LYS A 307 -8.40 12.56 -14.69
N LYS A 308 -7.46 12.40 -13.74
CA LYS A 308 -7.67 12.68 -12.32
C LYS A 308 -8.00 14.17 -12.10
N SER A 309 -7.25 15.07 -12.75
CA SER A 309 -7.48 16.52 -12.69
C SER A 309 -8.83 16.93 -13.30
N GLU A 310 -9.21 16.36 -14.44
CA GLU A 310 -10.49 16.64 -15.11
C GLU A 310 -11.69 16.18 -14.25
N ALA A 311 -11.61 14.98 -13.65
CA ALA A 311 -12.61 14.48 -12.72
C ALA A 311 -12.71 15.36 -11.45
N GLN A 312 -11.59 15.88 -10.96
CA GLN A 312 -11.55 16.84 -9.85
C GLN A 312 -12.17 18.19 -10.22
N MET A 313 -11.96 18.68 -11.45
CA MET A 313 -12.58 19.92 -11.94
C MET A 313 -14.10 19.79 -12.14
N GLU A 314 -14.59 18.65 -12.64
CA GLU A 314 -16.03 18.41 -12.75
C GLU A 314 -16.72 18.29 -11.38
N ALA A 315 -16.01 17.75 -10.38
CA ALA A 315 -16.45 17.71 -8.99
C ALA A 315 -16.42 19.08 -8.27
N SER A 316 -15.79 20.11 -8.85
CA SER A 316 -15.61 21.44 -8.21
C SER A 316 -16.82 22.39 -8.27
N LYS A 317 -18.00 21.92 -8.71
CA LYS A 317 -19.24 22.72 -8.59
C LYS A 317 -19.56 22.89 -7.09
N ALA A 318 -19.38 24.11 -6.60
CA ALA A 318 -19.48 24.52 -5.20
C ALA A 318 -20.54 23.73 -4.39
N SER A 319 -20.05 22.93 -3.44
CA SER A 319 -20.87 22.19 -2.48
C SER A 319 -21.50 23.14 -1.45
N LYS A 320 -22.54 22.67 -0.75
CA LYS A 320 -23.15 23.40 0.36
C LYS A 320 -22.40 23.08 1.66
N PRO A 321 -22.13 24.08 2.52
CA PRO A 321 -21.57 23.83 3.85
C PRO A 321 -22.51 22.97 4.69
N MET A 322 -21.95 22.13 5.56
CA MET A 322 -22.69 21.31 6.53
C MET A 322 -23.59 22.18 7.40
N PRO A 323 -24.86 21.80 7.63
CA PRO A 323 -25.70 22.51 8.58
C PRO A 323 -25.15 22.38 10.00
N VAL A 324 -24.93 23.51 10.66
CA VAL A 324 -24.57 23.59 12.09
C VAL A 324 -25.74 24.18 12.86
N PHE A 325 -26.14 23.53 13.94
CA PHE A 325 -27.10 24.10 14.89
C PHE A 325 -26.38 25.11 15.78
N GLU A 326 -26.89 26.35 15.83
CA GLU A 326 -26.43 27.38 16.77
C GLU A 326 -27.56 27.75 17.73
N GLY A 327 -27.38 27.51 19.02
CA GLY A 327 -28.39 27.80 20.03
C GLY A 327 -27.79 27.88 21.43
N GLU A 328 -28.28 28.81 22.25
CA GLU A 328 -27.87 28.96 23.66
C GLU A 328 -26.35 29.12 23.85
N GLY A 329 -25.66 29.70 22.86
CA GLY A 329 -24.20 29.91 22.88
C GLY A 329 -23.39 28.65 22.55
N LYS A 330 -24.01 27.62 21.97
CA LYS A 330 -23.40 26.33 21.63
C LYS A 330 -23.59 26.02 20.14
N LYS A 331 -22.61 25.34 19.55
CA LYS A 331 -22.62 24.79 18.20
C LYS A 331 -22.65 23.26 18.26
N LEU A 332 -23.49 22.64 17.44
CA LEU A 332 -23.65 21.19 17.34
C LEU A 332 -23.90 20.77 15.89
N VAL A 333 -23.30 19.66 15.44
CA VAL A 333 -23.67 18.97 14.20
C VAL A 333 -24.36 17.63 14.45
N ALA A 334 -24.03 16.98 15.57
CA ALA A 334 -24.67 15.76 16.04
C ALA A 334 -25.07 15.89 17.51
N LYS A 335 -26.11 15.16 17.92
CA LYS A 335 -26.47 15.00 19.34
C LYS A 335 -27.18 13.68 19.58
N VAL A 336 -27.30 13.29 20.84
CA VAL A 336 -28.24 12.24 21.25
C VAL A 336 -29.67 12.79 21.26
N ASP A 337 -30.55 12.22 20.44
CA ASP A 337 -31.98 12.58 20.34
C ASP A 337 -32.80 11.30 20.23
N GLY A 338 -33.87 11.17 21.03
CA GLY A 338 -34.75 9.99 20.95
C GLY A 338 -34.14 8.66 21.38
N GLY A 339 -32.87 8.64 21.82
CA GLY A 339 -32.12 7.41 22.09
C GLY A 339 -31.12 7.06 20.99
N ASP A 340 -31.06 7.86 19.91
CA ASP A 340 -30.15 7.69 18.78
C ASP A 340 -29.12 8.80 18.69
N ILE A 341 -28.01 8.56 17.99
CA ILE A 341 -27.08 9.63 17.56
C ILE A 341 -27.63 10.25 16.27
N ALA A 342 -28.18 11.46 16.37
CA ALA A 342 -28.85 12.16 15.30
C ALA A 342 -27.99 13.28 14.70
N LEU A 343 -28.10 13.49 13.38
CA LEU A 343 -27.42 14.55 12.63
C LEU A 343 -28.36 15.74 12.39
N TYR A 344 -27.83 16.96 12.46
CA TYR A 344 -28.60 18.15 12.16
C TYR A 344 -28.71 18.38 10.64
N ASN A 345 -29.93 18.44 10.11
CA ASN A 345 -30.17 18.67 8.68
C ASN A 345 -30.48 20.14 8.31
N GLY A 346 -30.32 21.07 9.26
CA GLY A 346 -30.66 22.49 9.08
C GLY A 346 -32.08 22.88 9.51
N GLN A 347 -32.95 21.90 9.74
CA GLN A 347 -34.33 22.12 10.23
C GLN A 347 -34.62 21.35 11.53
N GLY A 348 -34.03 20.18 11.69
CA GLY A 348 -34.21 19.32 12.85
C GLY A 348 -33.11 18.27 12.96
N TRP A 349 -33.29 17.37 13.92
CA TRP A 349 -32.39 16.26 14.20
C TRP A 349 -32.93 14.99 13.56
N GLU A 350 -32.09 14.33 12.77
CA GLU A 350 -32.43 13.13 12.02
C GLU A 350 -31.61 11.95 12.54
N PRO A 351 -32.23 10.87 13.03
CA PRO A 351 -31.52 9.66 13.41
C PRO A 351 -30.71 9.10 12.23
N VAL A 352 -29.50 8.61 12.50
CA VAL A 352 -28.61 8.03 11.49
C VAL A 352 -28.12 6.68 11.98
N PHE A 353 -28.17 5.66 11.11
CA PHE A 353 -27.37 4.46 11.32
C PHE A 353 -25.93 4.72 10.85
N TRP A 354 -24.99 4.72 11.77
CA TRP A 354 -23.58 5.06 11.53
C TRP A 354 -22.81 3.87 10.95
N ALA A 355 -23.04 3.58 9.67
CA ALA A 355 -22.21 2.67 8.88
C ALA A 355 -20.88 3.36 8.54
N GLY A 356 -19.78 2.85 9.10
CA GLY A 356 -18.47 3.46 8.95
C GLY A 356 -17.33 2.47 8.97
N ILE A 357 -16.12 3.00 9.08
CA ILE A 357 -14.89 2.22 9.02
C ILE A 357 -13.81 2.82 9.91
N ASN A 358 -12.98 1.95 10.47
CA ASN A 358 -11.81 2.32 11.23
C ASN A 358 -10.59 2.48 10.33
N LEU A 359 -9.84 3.57 10.53
CA LEU A 359 -8.65 3.91 9.77
C LEU A 359 -7.40 3.85 10.65
N GLY A 360 -6.47 2.98 10.27
CA GLY A 360 -5.12 2.93 10.83
C GLY A 360 -4.22 4.05 10.28
N ALA A 361 -3.01 4.17 10.82
CA ALA A 361 -2.09 5.27 10.51
C ALA A 361 -0.74 4.79 9.98
N THR A 362 -0.72 3.64 9.32
CA THR A 362 0.53 3.01 8.84
C THR A 362 0.42 2.60 7.40
N THR A 363 1.56 2.57 6.72
CA THR A 363 1.81 1.93 5.43
C THR A 363 2.92 0.88 5.61
N PRO A 364 3.09 -0.08 4.69
CA PRO A 364 4.18 -1.05 4.77
C PRO A 364 5.54 -0.39 4.99
N GLY A 365 6.39 -1.05 5.79
CA GLY A 365 7.68 -0.50 6.22
C GLY A 365 7.61 0.41 7.45
N HIS A 366 6.43 0.73 7.98
CA HIS A 366 6.27 1.69 9.08
C HIS A 366 5.47 1.13 10.26
N TYR A 367 5.71 1.69 11.45
CA TYR A 367 5.00 1.41 12.69
C TYR A 367 3.98 2.51 13.03
N PRO A 368 2.95 2.24 13.87
CA PRO A 368 1.89 3.20 14.21
C PRO A 368 2.36 4.57 14.66
N GLY A 369 3.51 4.63 15.32
CA GLY A 369 4.09 5.86 15.82
C GLY A 369 4.73 6.76 14.76
N GLU A 370 4.94 6.26 13.54
CA GLU A 370 5.56 6.98 12.43
C GLU A 370 4.54 7.75 11.60
N LEU A 371 3.27 7.34 11.63
CA LEU A 371 2.15 8.05 11.01
C LEU A 371 2.38 8.32 9.51
N SER A 372 2.79 7.27 8.80
CA SER A 372 3.34 7.33 7.45
C SER A 372 2.40 7.68 6.27
N PRO A 373 1.06 7.60 6.35
CA PRO A 373 0.22 7.93 5.20
C PRO A 373 0.37 9.39 4.75
N THR A 374 0.43 9.61 3.44
CA THR A 374 0.57 10.94 2.85
C THR A 374 -0.78 11.64 2.62
N ARG A 375 -0.76 12.88 2.14
CA ARG A 375 -1.99 13.59 1.72
C ARG A 375 -2.73 12.81 0.64
N GLU A 376 -1.99 12.29 -0.33
CA GLU A 376 -2.51 11.57 -1.49
C GLU A 376 -3.20 10.27 -1.05
N ASP A 377 -2.62 9.57 -0.07
CA ASP A 377 -3.23 8.40 0.55
C ASP A 377 -4.57 8.77 1.18
N TYR A 378 -4.62 9.79 2.04
CA TYR A 378 -5.87 10.21 2.68
C TYR A 378 -6.93 10.65 1.67
N LEU A 379 -6.60 11.50 0.69
CA LEU A 379 -7.57 11.95 -0.31
C LEU A 379 -8.12 10.79 -1.16
N ARG A 380 -7.24 9.85 -1.52
CA ARG A 380 -7.62 8.64 -2.26
C ARG A 380 -8.51 7.73 -1.41
N TRP A 381 -8.14 7.51 -0.15
CA TRP A 381 -8.91 6.69 0.79
C TRP A 381 -10.27 7.31 1.10
N PHE A 382 -10.38 8.61 1.35
CA PHE A 382 -11.67 9.27 1.59
C PHE A 382 -12.62 9.14 0.40
N SER A 383 -12.08 9.28 -0.82
CA SER A 383 -12.86 9.06 -2.05
C SER A 383 -13.39 7.63 -2.14
N GLN A 384 -12.52 6.63 -1.91
CA GLN A 384 -12.93 5.22 -1.89
C GLN A 384 -13.87 4.89 -0.71
N MET A 385 -13.74 5.54 0.44
CA MET A 385 -14.65 5.38 1.58
C MET A 385 -16.05 5.85 1.20
N LYS A 386 -16.18 7.00 0.52
CA LYS A 386 -17.46 7.47 -0.03
C LYS A 386 -18.01 6.52 -1.09
N GLU A 387 -17.15 5.98 -1.96
CA GLU A 387 -17.55 4.95 -2.94
C GLU A 387 -18.11 3.70 -2.26
N MET A 388 -17.56 3.28 -1.12
CA MET A 388 -18.07 2.16 -0.32
C MET A 388 -19.29 2.53 0.55
N ASN A 389 -19.86 3.72 0.39
CA ASN A 389 -21.00 4.25 1.17
C ASN A 389 -20.71 4.44 2.67
N ASN A 390 -19.46 4.70 3.06
CA ASN A 390 -19.17 5.08 4.44
C ASN A 390 -19.72 6.48 4.74
N LYS A 391 -20.37 6.61 5.90
CA LYS A 391 -20.81 7.91 6.44
C LYS A 391 -19.76 8.54 7.35
N VAL A 392 -19.03 7.69 8.07
CA VAL A 392 -18.11 8.12 9.13
C VAL A 392 -16.82 7.31 9.08
N VAL A 393 -15.69 7.99 9.25
CA VAL A 393 -14.39 7.39 9.51
C VAL A 393 -14.05 7.56 10.99
N ARG A 394 -13.58 6.50 11.65
CA ARG A 394 -13.02 6.57 13.00
C ARG A 394 -11.51 6.48 12.95
N ILE A 395 -10.85 7.36 13.70
CA ILE A 395 -9.41 7.31 13.98
C ILE A 395 -9.19 7.11 15.47
N TYR A 396 -8.07 6.50 15.85
CA TYR A 396 -7.81 6.05 17.22
C TYR A 396 -7.15 7.11 18.11
N THR A 397 -6.44 8.03 17.50
CA THR A 397 -5.54 8.99 18.16
C THR A 397 -5.44 10.26 17.32
N ILE A 398 -4.63 11.22 17.78
CA ILE A 398 -4.26 12.40 17.00
C ILE A 398 -3.40 11.95 15.82
N LEU A 399 -3.87 12.21 14.60
CA LEU A 399 -3.10 12.01 13.37
C LEU A 399 -2.32 13.28 13.00
N PRO A 400 -1.34 13.23 12.08
CA PRO A 400 -0.62 14.42 11.65
C PRO A 400 -1.54 15.50 11.09
N PRO A 401 -1.15 16.80 11.09
CA PRO A 401 -1.97 17.90 10.56
C PRO A 401 -2.51 17.64 9.15
N ILE A 402 -1.73 16.94 8.32
CA ILE A 402 -2.08 16.60 6.95
C ILE A 402 -3.38 15.78 6.82
N PHE A 403 -3.71 14.96 7.82
CA PHE A 403 -4.99 14.24 7.85
C PHE A 403 -6.18 15.19 7.94
N TYR A 404 -6.13 16.14 8.88
CA TYR A 404 -7.20 17.10 9.14
C TYR A 404 -7.38 18.06 7.95
N GLU A 405 -6.26 18.49 7.36
CA GLU A 405 -6.24 19.27 6.13
C GLU A 405 -6.84 18.53 4.94
N ALA A 406 -6.45 17.27 4.73
CA ALA A 406 -6.98 16.44 3.65
C ALA A 406 -8.48 16.16 3.83
N LEU A 407 -8.94 15.90 5.06
CA LEU A 407 -10.36 15.67 5.35
C LEU A 407 -11.19 16.93 5.03
N HIS A 408 -10.72 18.10 5.48
CA HIS A 408 -11.37 19.37 5.19
C HIS A 408 -11.40 19.66 3.68
N GLU A 409 -10.25 19.51 3.00
CA GLU A 409 -10.14 19.71 1.56
C GLU A 409 -11.07 18.78 0.77
N PHE A 410 -11.13 17.50 1.16
CA PHE A 410 -12.01 16.53 0.55
C PHE A 410 -13.48 16.91 0.73
N ASN A 411 -13.89 17.24 1.96
CA ASN A 411 -15.27 17.54 2.32
C ASN A 411 -15.80 18.86 1.74
N GLN A 412 -14.94 19.86 1.52
CA GLN A 412 -15.32 21.10 0.82
C GLN A 412 -15.87 20.85 -0.59
N LYS A 413 -15.58 19.68 -1.18
CA LYS A 413 -16.00 19.29 -2.52
C LYS A 413 -17.20 18.32 -2.52
N GLN A 414 -17.77 17.97 -1.36
CA GLN A 414 -18.83 16.96 -1.22
C GLN A 414 -20.19 17.56 -0.88
N GLU A 415 -21.27 17.05 -1.49
CA GLU A 415 -22.64 17.34 -1.02
C GLU A 415 -22.97 16.60 0.28
N GLU A 416 -22.45 15.37 0.43
CA GLU A 416 -22.54 14.56 1.64
C GLU A 416 -21.12 14.28 2.16
N PRO A 417 -20.63 15.05 3.14
CA PRO A 417 -19.28 14.88 3.68
C PRO A 417 -19.02 13.50 4.26
N LEU A 418 -17.75 13.13 4.31
CA LEU A 418 -17.27 12.04 5.17
C LEU A 418 -17.07 12.60 6.58
N LEU A 419 -17.81 12.07 7.55
CA LEU A 419 -17.78 12.57 8.92
C LEU A 419 -16.70 11.84 9.76
N LEU A 420 -16.35 12.40 10.91
CA LEU A 420 -15.27 11.94 11.78
C LEU A 420 -15.80 11.48 13.14
N LEU A 421 -15.34 10.33 13.62
CA LEU A 421 -15.33 9.97 15.05
C LEU A 421 -13.88 10.02 15.54
N GLN A 422 -13.60 10.95 16.44
CA GLN A 422 -12.25 11.19 16.95
C GLN A 422 -12.01 10.34 18.21
N GLY A 423 -11.15 9.34 18.07
CA GLY A 423 -10.60 8.58 19.19
C GLY A 423 -9.53 9.39 19.93
N ILE A 424 -9.41 9.15 21.24
CA ILE A 424 -8.33 9.68 22.08
C ILE A 424 -7.67 8.52 22.81
N TRP A 425 -6.43 8.23 22.45
CA TRP A 425 -5.68 7.09 22.98
C TRP A 425 -5.45 7.22 24.49
N SER A 426 -5.77 6.17 25.26
CA SER A 426 -5.50 6.15 26.70
C SER A 426 -4.01 5.86 26.97
N PRO A 427 -3.43 6.26 28.12
CA PRO A 427 -2.08 5.88 28.51
C PRO A 427 -2.02 4.40 28.94
N ASP A 428 -2.33 3.49 28.01
CA ASP A 428 -2.56 2.07 28.19
C ASP A 428 -1.35 1.32 28.76
N GLU A 429 -0.14 1.61 28.26
CA GLU A 429 1.09 1.02 28.81
C GLU A 429 1.29 1.39 30.29
N ALA A 430 1.03 2.66 30.65
CA ALA A 430 1.15 3.13 32.03
C ALA A 430 0.04 2.56 32.93
N LEU A 431 -1.18 2.43 32.39
CA LEU A 431 -2.32 1.83 33.05
C LEU A 431 -2.12 0.33 33.30
N ALA A 432 -1.60 -0.42 32.33
CA ALA A 432 -1.33 -1.85 32.45
C ALA A 432 -0.08 -2.12 33.31
N GLY A 433 0.92 -1.25 33.22
CA GLY A 433 2.24 -1.41 33.81
C GLY A 433 3.09 -2.46 33.07
N GLU A 434 4.42 -2.34 33.16
CA GLU A 434 5.36 -3.27 32.52
C GLU A 434 5.16 -4.74 32.94
N ASP A 435 4.68 -4.98 34.18
CA ASP A 435 4.38 -6.32 34.70
C ASP A 435 2.97 -6.81 34.34
N ARG A 436 2.19 -6.00 33.62
CA ARG A 436 0.79 -6.23 33.23
C ARG A 436 -0.12 -6.58 34.42
N LYS A 437 0.17 -6.03 35.60
CA LYS A 437 -0.67 -6.23 36.81
C LYS A 437 -1.67 -5.11 37.05
N GLY A 438 -1.75 -4.15 36.15
CA GLY A 438 -2.58 -2.96 36.30
C GLY A 438 -2.01 -1.96 37.30
N ARG A 439 -2.38 -0.70 37.12
CA ARG A 439 -2.06 0.43 38.00
C ARG A 439 -3.36 1.18 38.32
N ASP A 440 -3.35 1.89 39.43
CA ASP A 440 -4.47 2.76 39.81
C ASP A 440 -4.57 3.93 38.83
N ALA A 441 -5.71 4.07 38.15
CA ALA A 441 -5.93 5.11 37.15
C ALA A 441 -5.85 6.54 37.73
N PHE A 442 -6.11 6.70 39.03
CA PHE A 442 -5.96 7.98 39.74
C PHE A 442 -4.49 8.36 40.04
N THR A 443 -3.53 7.53 39.65
CA THR A 443 -2.10 7.89 39.72
C THR A 443 -1.91 9.26 39.03
N PRO A 444 -1.34 10.27 39.72
CA PRO A 444 -1.30 11.64 39.22
C PRO A 444 -0.69 11.79 37.83
N GLU A 445 0.36 11.02 37.53
CA GLU A 445 1.02 11.02 36.23
C GLU A 445 0.10 10.48 35.14
N ILE A 446 -0.56 9.34 35.36
CA ILE A 446 -1.50 8.72 34.41
C ILE A 446 -2.64 9.68 34.08
N THR A 447 -3.29 10.23 35.11
CA THR A 447 -4.41 11.16 34.93
C THR A 447 -3.96 12.45 34.23
N ARG A 448 -2.81 13.00 34.59
CA ARG A 448 -2.26 14.21 33.94
C ARG A 448 -1.96 13.95 32.47
N ASP A 449 -1.32 12.83 32.16
CA ASP A 449 -0.89 12.50 30.81
C ASP A 449 -2.10 12.22 29.91
N PHE A 450 -3.16 11.58 30.44
CA PHE A 450 -4.41 11.41 29.69
C PHE A 450 -5.15 12.73 29.47
N ARG A 451 -5.23 13.59 30.49
CA ARG A 451 -5.80 14.94 30.32
C ARG A 451 -5.03 15.76 29.29
N GLN A 452 -3.71 15.64 29.24
CA GLN A 452 -2.91 16.31 28.23
C GLN A 452 -3.26 15.81 26.83
N GLU A 453 -3.39 14.48 26.64
CA GLU A 453 -3.83 13.89 25.36
C GLU A 453 -5.23 14.37 24.94
N ILE A 454 -6.17 14.41 25.88
CA ILE A 454 -7.54 14.91 25.66
C ILE A 454 -7.51 16.36 25.16
N LYS A 455 -6.76 17.22 25.86
CA LYS A 455 -6.60 18.61 25.48
C LYS A 455 -5.98 18.73 24.09
N ASP A 456 -4.89 18.03 23.83
CA ASP A 456 -4.17 18.09 22.56
C ASP A 456 -5.08 17.65 21.40
N ALA A 457 -5.90 16.60 21.58
CA ALA A 457 -6.84 16.12 20.57
C ALA A 457 -7.96 17.14 20.28
N VAL A 458 -8.54 17.75 21.33
CA VAL A 458 -9.55 18.81 21.18
C VAL A 458 -8.96 20.00 20.41
N GLN A 459 -7.77 20.47 20.79
CA GLN A 459 -7.14 21.59 20.11
C GLN A 459 -6.70 21.25 18.68
N ALA A 460 -6.31 20.00 18.40
CA ALA A 460 -5.99 19.53 17.04
C ALA A 460 -7.20 19.56 16.11
N VAL A 461 -8.35 19.03 16.55
CA VAL A 461 -9.62 19.09 15.80
C VAL A 461 -10.05 20.52 15.50
N HIS A 462 -9.83 21.45 16.43
CA HIS A 462 -10.15 22.87 16.26
C HIS A 462 -9.06 23.69 15.56
N GLY A 463 -7.95 23.08 15.13
CA GLY A 463 -6.87 23.79 14.44
C GLY A 463 -6.18 24.86 15.30
N ASP A 464 -6.03 24.63 16.61
CA ASP A 464 -5.53 25.62 17.59
C ASP A 464 -4.40 25.06 18.47
N VAL A 465 -3.53 24.23 17.88
CA VAL A 465 -2.36 23.70 18.60
C VAL A 465 -1.14 23.56 17.70
N THR A 466 0.04 23.68 18.32
CA THR A 466 1.30 23.21 17.75
C THR A 466 1.84 22.13 18.67
N LEU A 467 1.90 20.90 18.18
CA LEU A 467 2.40 19.77 18.94
C LEU A 467 3.89 19.58 18.66
N PRO A 468 4.74 19.50 19.71
CA PRO A 468 6.17 19.25 19.53
C PRO A 468 6.43 17.81 19.09
N GLU A 469 7.51 17.59 18.37
CA GLU A 469 7.98 16.25 18.03
C GLU A 469 8.20 15.40 19.28
N ARG A 470 7.57 14.22 19.30
CA ARG A 470 7.76 13.18 20.31
C ARG A 470 7.71 11.83 19.60
N TYR A 471 8.66 10.96 19.94
CA TYR A 471 8.69 9.62 19.36
C TYR A 471 7.35 8.91 19.57
N GLY A 472 6.81 8.37 18.47
CA GLY A 472 5.56 7.64 18.47
C GLY A 472 4.28 8.48 18.56
N ARG A 473 4.36 9.80 18.34
CA ARG A 473 3.20 10.70 18.43
C ARG A 473 3.19 11.71 17.28
N ALA A 474 1.99 12.16 16.92
CA ALA A 474 1.81 13.20 15.94
C ALA A 474 2.40 14.54 16.41
N SER A 475 2.94 15.30 15.47
CA SER A 475 3.51 16.62 15.70
C SER A 475 3.22 17.57 14.53
N GLY A 476 3.43 18.86 14.74
CA GLY A 476 3.24 19.88 13.71
C GLY A 476 2.23 20.94 14.12
N GLU A 477 1.91 21.83 13.18
CA GLU A 477 0.97 22.93 13.36
C GLU A 477 -0.43 22.55 12.86
N TYR A 478 -1.39 22.47 13.76
CA TYR A 478 -2.79 22.23 13.43
C TYR A 478 -3.45 23.58 13.25
N ARG A 479 -3.95 23.87 12.04
CA ARG A 479 -4.60 25.16 11.70
C ARG A 479 -5.95 25.01 10.98
N THR A 480 -6.32 23.79 10.66
CA THR A 480 -7.58 23.46 9.99
C THR A 480 -8.59 23.00 11.03
N ASP A 481 -9.66 23.78 11.22
CA ASP A 481 -10.79 23.40 12.08
C ASP A 481 -11.70 22.43 11.31
N VAL A 482 -11.84 21.20 11.82
CA VAL A 482 -12.73 20.17 11.26
C VAL A 482 -13.92 19.86 12.18
N SER A 483 -14.20 20.71 13.16
CA SER A 483 -15.29 20.50 14.12
C SER A 483 -16.67 20.37 13.47
N GLU A 484 -16.89 20.98 12.31
CA GLU A 484 -18.13 20.80 11.53
C GLU A 484 -18.31 19.38 10.94
N TYR A 485 -17.25 18.58 10.89
CA TYR A 485 -17.29 17.19 10.43
C TYR A 485 -17.27 16.17 11.58
N LEU A 486 -17.14 16.62 12.83
CA LEU A 486 -17.03 15.75 13.99
C LEU A 486 -18.40 15.26 14.46
N VAL A 487 -18.60 13.95 14.48
CA VAL A 487 -19.82 13.30 15.02
C VAL A 487 -19.75 13.16 16.53
N GLY A 488 -18.56 12.90 17.07
CA GLY A 488 -18.38 12.62 18.48
C GLY A 488 -16.98 12.16 18.85
N TRP A 489 -16.76 12.10 20.16
CA TRP A 489 -15.50 11.70 20.78
C TRP A 489 -15.60 10.31 21.38
N ILE A 490 -14.56 9.50 21.22
CA ILE A 490 -14.45 8.19 21.88
C ILE A 490 -13.15 8.14 22.68
N LEU A 491 -13.25 8.14 24.00
CA LEU A 491 -12.10 8.04 24.90
C LEU A 491 -11.62 6.60 25.07
N GLY A 492 -10.31 6.43 24.99
CA GLY A 492 -9.61 5.20 25.36
C GLY A 492 -9.67 4.09 24.32
N THR A 493 -8.99 3.01 24.67
CA THR A 493 -8.89 1.77 23.90
C THR A 493 -9.58 0.64 24.67
N GLU A 494 -9.12 -0.59 24.57
CA GLU A 494 -9.62 -1.72 25.35
C GLU A 494 -9.04 -1.69 26.79
N TRP A 495 -9.90 -1.56 27.79
CA TRP A 495 -9.46 -1.41 29.17
C TRP A 495 -8.92 -2.72 29.74
N HIS A 496 -7.69 -2.68 30.25
CA HIS A 496 -7.03 -3.82 30.87
C HIS A 496 -7.72 -4.23 32.20
N PRO A 497 -8.26 -5.45 32.34
CA PRO A 497 -9.08 -5.84 33.49
C PRO A 497 -8.42 -5.62 34.86
N TYR A 498 -7.11 -5.90 34.98
CA TYR A 498 -6.41 -5.70 36.25
C TYR A 498 -6.30 -4.22 36.64
N THR A 499 -6.25 -3.30 35.68
CA THR A 499 -6.23 -1.85 35.94
C THR A 499 -7.55 -1.40 36.57
N VAL A 500 -8.66 -1.88 36.02
CA VAL A 500 -10.00 -1.63 36.54
C VAL A 500 -10.13 -2.17 37.96
N GLN A 501 -9.70 -3.42 38.18
CA GLN A 501 -9.71 -4.06 39.50
C GLN A 501 -8.88 -3.29 40.53
N VAL A 502 -7.63 -2.93 40.19
CA VAL A 502 -6.71 -2.21 41.09
C VAL A 502 -7.28 -0.84 41.45
N THR A 503 -7.82 -0.10 40.48
CA THR A 503 -8.44 1.21 40.71
C THR A 503 -9.63 1.08 41.64
N ASN A 504 -10.56 0.15 41.36
CA ASN A 504 -11.75 -0.07 42.17
C ASN A 504 -11.40 -0.49 43.61
N ALA A 505 -10.42 -1.37 43.78
CA ALA A 505 -9.99 -1.85 45.09
C ALA A 505 -9.22 -0.78 45.90
N SER A 506 -8.59 0.18 45.24
CA SER A 506 -7.83 1.26 45.90
C SER A 506 -8.74 2.36 46.46
N HIS A 507 -9.97 2.46 45.95
CA HIS A 507 -10.89 3.57 46.23
C HIS A 507 -12.32 3.12 46.60
N PRO A 508 -12.52 2.11 47.47
CA PRO A 508 -13.83 1.46 47.67
C PRO A 508 -14.93 2.37 48.20
N ASP A 509 -14.57 3.45 48.92
CA ASP A 509 -15.49 4.41 49.52
C ASP A 509 -15.55 5.74 48.76
N MET A 510 -15.00 5.80 47.54
CA MET A 510 -14.98 7.02 46.74
C MET A 510 -16.41 7.39 46.31
N PRO A 511 -16.87 8.64 46.56
CA PRO A 511 -18.17 9.07 46.07
C PRO A 511 -18.14 9.18 44.53
N PRO A 512 -19.27 8.90 43.85
CA PRO A 512 -19.38 9.07 42.41
C PRO A 512 -19.01 10.48 41.94
N TYR A 513 -18.23 10.58 40.87
CA TYR A 513 -17.81 11.86 40.30
C TYR A 513 -19.02 12.72 39.87
N GLN A 514 -19.08 13.96 40.34
CA GLN A 514 -20.11 14.95 39.98
C GLN A 514 -19.47 16.11 39.23
N GLY A 515 -19.25 15.92 37.94
CA GLY A 515 -18.77 16.94 37.00
C GLY A 515 -19.83 17.96 36.58
N LYS A 516 -19.40 18.93 35.79
CA LYS A 516 -20.30 19.97 35.25
C LYS A 516 -21.12 19.44 34.08
N ASN A 517 -20.48 18.72 33.17
CA ASN A 517 -21.03 18.25 31.90
C ASN A 517 -21.33 16.75 31.96
N ILE A 518 -20.46 15.96 32.62
CA ILE A 518 -20.61 14.51 32.75
C ILE A 518 -20.59 14.13 34.22
N ILE A 519 -21.52 13.27 34.63
CA ILE A 519 -21.62 12.80 36.00
C ILE A 519 -21.72 11.28 36.08
N ALA A 520 -21.14 10.72 37.12
CA ALA A 520 -21.26 9.32 37.49
C ALA A 520 -22.49 9.11 38.38
N THR A 521 -23.18 7.99 38.18
CA THR A 521 -24.35 7.60 38.98
C THR A 521 -23.93 7.03 40.34
N GLU A 522 -24.88 6.86 41.26
CA GLU A 522 -24.64 6.25 42.57
C GLU A 522 -24.09 4.81 42.52
N LYS A 523 -24.22 4.13 41.38
CA LYS A 523 -23.71 2.77 41.18
C LYS A 523 -22.31 2.73 40.59
N ALA A 524 -21.77 3.87 40.18
CA ALA A 524 -20.50 3.94 39.49
C ALA A 524 -19.36 3.41 40.37
N SER A 525 -18.53 2.54 39.80
CA SER A 525 -17.27 2.15 40.39
C SER A 525 -16.28 3.32 40.41
N PRO A 526 -15.20 3.23 41.21
CA PRO A 526 -14.15 4.25 41.19
C PRO A 526 -13.51 4.43 39.81
N PHE A 527 -13.30 3.35 39.04
CA PHE A 527 -12.79 3.43 37.68
C PHE A 527 -13.78 4.14 36.74
N GLU A 528 -15.07 3.85 36.84
CA GLU A 528 -16.11 4.57 36.08
C GLU A 528 -16.20 6.06 36.49
N SER A 529 -15.98 6.38 37.77
CA SER A 529 -15.88 7.76 38.22
C SER A 529 -14.64 8.47 37.68
N TRP A 530 -13.52 7.75 37.52
CA TRP A 530 -12.34 8.27 36.82
C TRP A 530 -12.65 8.56 35.35
N LEU A 531 -13.29 7.63 34.63
CA LEU A 531 -13.73 7.84 33.24
C LEU A 531 -14.67 9.04 33.11
N ALA A 532 -15.65 9.17 34.02
CA ALA A 532 -16.56 10.31 34.04
C ALA A 532 -15.79 11.63 34.19
N SER A 533 -14.74 11.66 35.00
CA SER A 533 -13.89 12.84 35.17
C SER A 533 -13.03 13.16 33.95
N MET A 534 -12.69 12.16 33.12
CA MET A 534 -11.96 12.37 31.86
C MET A 534 -12.89 12.89 30.77
N LEU A 535 -14.11 12.34 30.66
CA LEU A 535 -15.14 12.84 29.74
C LEU A 535 -15.60 14.26 30.10
N ASP A 536 -15.75 14.55 31.39
CA ASP A 536 -16.09 15.90 31.84
C ASP A 536 -14.98 16.91 31.49
N TYR A 537 -13.72 16.50 31.64
CA TYR A 537 -12.58 17.32 31.24
C TYR A 537 -12.54 17.54 29.72
N LEU A 538 -12.81 16.52 28.91
CA LEU A 538 -12.97 16.67 27.46
C LEU A 538 -14.04 17.70 27.13
N ALA A 539 -15.22 17.58 27.74
CA ALA A 539 -16.33 18.51 27.55
C ALA A 539 -15.96 19.95 27.96
N GLU A 540 -15.17 20.13 29.03
CA GLU A 540 -14.65 21.44 29.45
C GLU A 540 -13.67 22.04 28.44
N GLU A 541 -12.78 21.23 27.85
CA GLU A 541 -11.85 21.68 26.81
C GLU A 541 -12.60 22.06 25.52
N GLU A 542 -13.58 21.25 25.10
CA GLU A 542 -14.37 21.49 23.89
C GLU A 542 -15.23 22.77 24.00
N MET A 543 -15.81 23.03 25.18
CA MET A 543 -16.60 24.23 25.42
C MET A 543 -15.82 25.54 25.31
N LYS A 544 -14.47 25.50 25.33
CA LYS A 544 -13.65 26.70 25.07
C LYS A 544 -13.83 27.23 23.65
N TYR A 545 -14.21 26.36 22.72
CA TYR A 545 -14.49 26.69 21.32
C TYR A 545 -15.99 26.89 21.04
N GLY A 546 -16.84 26.76 22.07
CA GLY A 546 -18.29 26.91 21.96
C GLY A 546 -18.99 25.75 21.26
N TRP A 547 -18.36 24.57 21.20
CA TRP A 547 -18.90 23.36 20.59
C TRP A 547 -19.36 22.36 21.65
N GLN A 548 -20.30 21.49 21.27
CA GLN A 548 -20.58 20.24 21.98
C GLN A 548 -20.76 19.12 20.98
N HIS A 549 -20.02 18.03 21.15
CA HIS A 549 -20.26 16.79 20.41
C HIS A 549 -20.60 15.65 21.37
N PRO A 550 -21.40 14.64 20.94
CA PRO A 550 -21.60 13.41 21.70
C PRO A 550 -20.27 12.82 22.18
N VAL A 551 -20.24 12.37 23.43
CA VAL A 551 -19.04 11.77 24.02
C VAL A 551 -19.29 10.31 24.41
N SER A 552 -18.26 9.49 24.32
CA SER A 552 -18.26 8.10 24.73
C SER A 552 -16.87 7.67 25.19
N PHE A 553 -16.76 6.45 25.72
CA PHE A 553 -15.51 5.75 25.94
C PHE A 553 -15.59 4.36 25.31
N THR A 554 -14.46 3.85 24.83
CA THR A 554 -14.36 2.49 24.27
C THR A 554 -14.59 1.46 25.37
N ASN A 555 -15.42 0.46 25.13
CA ASN A 555 -15.49 -0.76 25.93
C ASN A 555 -15.39 -1.98 25.00
N TRP A 556 -15.31 -3.17 25.57
CA TRP A 556 -15.19 -4.43 24.84
C TRP A 556 -15.66 -5.60 25.72
N LEU A 557 -15.80 -6.78 25.12
CA LEU A 557 -16.45 -7.95 25.72
C LEU A 557 -15.83 -8.36 27.06
N THR A 558 -14.50 -8.32 27.17
CA THR A 558 -13.76 -8.71 28.38
C THR A 558 -14.11 -7.87 29.62
N THR A 559 -14.58 -6.63 29.45
CA THR A 559 -14.98 -5.74 30.54
C THR A 559 -16.42 -5.28 30.41
N ASP A 560 -17.25 -6.03 29.69
CA ASP A 560 -18.66 -5.71 29.52
C ASP A 560 -19.44 -5.89 30.85
N PRO A 561 -20.67 -5.34 30.95
CA PRO A 561 -21.49 -5.43 32.17
C PRO A 561 -22.36 -6.69 32.26
N LEU A 562 -22.25 -7.62 31.32
CA LEU A 562 -22.97 -8.88 31.32
C LEU A 562 -22.22 -9.91 32.19
N LEU A 563 -22.83 -11.08 32.37
CA LEU A 563 -22.21 -12.18 33.13
C LEU A 563 -22.04 -13.38 32.20
N HIS A 564 -20.83 -13.95 32.23
CA HIS A 564 -20.41 -15.04 31.36
C HIS A 564 -19.90 -16.23 32.19
N PRO A 565 -20.76 -16.94 32.94
CA PRO A 565 -20.36 -17.96 33.89
C PRO A 565 -19.62 -19.17 33.29
N ASN A 566 -19.65 -19.33 31.96
CA ASN A 566 -18.94 -20.38 31.25
C ASN A 566 -17.66 -19.91 30.54
N GLU A 567 -17.27 -18.64 30.70
CA GLU A 567 -15.98 -18.09 30.23
C GLU A 567 -14.81 -18.82 30.92
N PRO A 568 -13.93 -19.51 30.17
CA PRO A 568 -12.85 -20.29 30.75
C PRO A 568 -11.69 -19.46 31.30
N LEU A 569 -11.47 -18.23 30.82
CA LEU A 569 -10.36 -17.38 31.23
C LEU A 569 -10.84 -16.36 32.27
N PRO A 570 -10.44 -16.49 33.55
CA PRO A 570 -11.00 -15.65 34.61
C PRO A 570 -10.83 -14.15 34.41
N GLN A 571 -9.80 -13.73 33.66
CA GLN A 571 -9.54 -12.32 33.38
C GLN A 571 -10.58 -11.70 32.42
N GLU A 572 -11.26 -12.51 31.61
CA GLU A 572 -12.19 -12.10 30.56
C GLU A 572 -13.63 -11.85 31.06
N ASP A 573 -13.91 -12.18 32.33
CA ASP A 573 -15.19 -11.93 33.03
C ASP A 573 -14.92 -11.52 34.50
N MET A 574 -13.78 -10.85 34.74
CA MET A 574 -13.29 -10.55 36.11
C MET A 574 -13.93 -9.30 36.71
N VAL A 575 -14.16 -8.29 35.86
CA VAL A 575 -14.57 -6.94 36.24
C VAL A 575 -15.37 -6.34 35.10
N SER A 576 -16.32 -5.47 35.43
CA SER A 576 -17.15 -4.78 34.45
C SER A 576 -16.90 -3.28 34.48
N ILE A 577 -17.05 -2.67 33.32
CA ILE A 577 -17.24 -1.23 33.13
C ILE A 577 -18.62 -1.08 32.48
N ASP A 578 -19.55 -0.41 33.15
CA ASP A 578 -20.92 -0.23 32.69
C ASP A 578 -21.15 1.22 32.22
N PRO A 579 -21.26 1.47 30.89
CA PRO A 579 -21.65 2.77 30.35
C PRO A 579 -22.92 3.36 30.96
N MET A 580 -23.84 2.53 31.46
CA MET A 580 -25.07 2.99 32.12
C MET A 580 -24.83 3.67 33.47
N ASN A 581 -23.61 3.57 34.02
CA ASN A 581 -23.22 4.24 35.26
C ASN A 581 -22.73 5.68 35.04
N LEU A 582 -22.69 6.18 33.81
CA LEU A 582 -22.39 7.58 33.47
C LEU A 582 -23.59 8.24 32.77
N LYS A 583 -23.69 9.56 32.87
CA LYS A 583 -24.69 10.35 32.13
C LYS A 583 -24.22 11.77 31.83
N ALA A 584 -24.74 12.32 30.75
CA ALA A 584 -24.67 13.74 30.46
C ALA A 584 -25.52 14.53 31.47
N SER A 585 -25.03 15.69 31.90
CA SER A 585 -25.80 16.65 32.70
C SER A 585 -26.69 17.51 31.79
N GLU A 586 -27.54 18.34 32.39
CA GLU A 586 -28.37 19.31 31.64
C GLU A 586 -27.53 20.37 30.90
N GLU A 587 -26.27 20.58 31.32
CA GLU A 587 -25.35 21.49 30.64
C GLU A 587 -24.78 20.89 29.34
N TRP A 588 -24.72 19.55 29.24
CA TRP A 588 -24.20 18.81 28.09
C TRP A 588 -25.31 18.28 27.18
N THR A 589 -25.83 19.16 26.33
CA THR A 589 -26.98 18.87 25.47
C THR A 589 -26.65 18.02 24.24
N ALA A 590 -25.37 17.85 23.90
CA ALA A 590 -24.94 16.94 22.84
C ALA A 590 -25.12 15.46 23.22
N GLY A 591 -25.14 15.14 24.51
CA GLY A 591 -25.43 13.80 25.02
C GLY A 591 -24.24 12.85 25.11
N TYR A 592 -24.54 11.59 25.43
CA TYR A 592 -23.59 10.51 25.74
C TYR A 592 -24.09 9.20 25.12
N PHE A 593 -23.17 8.38 24.60
CA PHE A 593 -23.47 7.07 24.00
C PHE A 593 -22.50 5.99 24.46
N ALA A 594 -22.85 4.72 24.25
CA ALA A 594 -22.00 3.57 24.53
C ALA A 594 -21.33 3.06 23.24
N ALA A 595 -20.05 2.70 23.30
CA ALA A 595 -19.27 2.20 22.18
C ALA A 595 -18.52 0.91 22.56
N TYR A 596 -18.71 -0.16 21.77
CA TYR A 596 -18.08 -1.46 22.04
C TYR A 596 -17.30 -1.99 20.83
N HIS A 597 -16.11 -2.53 21.06
CA HIS A 597 -15.48 -3.48 20.14
C HIS A 597 -16.16 -4.84 20.33
N VAL A 598 -16.66 -5.44 19.26
CA VAL A 598 -17.39 -6.71 19.29
C VAL A 598 -16.89 -7.62 18.16
N TYR A 599 -16.00 -8.53 18.49
CA TYR A 599 -15.48 -9.53 17.55
C TYR A 599 -16.20 -10.88 17.71
N PRO A 600 -16.43 -11.66 16.64
CA PRO A 600 -17.26 -12.87 16.69
C PRO A 600 -16.55 -14.13 17.22
N TYR A 601 -15.26 -14.02 17.55
CA TYR A 601 -14.40 -15.15 17.87
C TYR A 601 -13.77 -15.11 19.27
N TYR A 602 -13.81 -13.96 19.96
CA TYR A 602 -13.18 -13.75 21.27
C TYR A 602 -14.01 -12.75 22.10
N PRO A 603 -14.17 -12.95 23.43
CA PRO A 603 -13.70 -14.07 24.25
C PRO A 603 -14.44 -15.39 23.99
N ASP A 604 -14.00 -16.45 24.68
CA ASP A 604 -14.45 -17.83 24.45
C ASP A 604 -15.91 -18.07 24.88
N PHE A 605 -16.50 -17.22 25.71
CA PHE A 605 -17.93 -17.29 26.04
C PHE A 605 -18.83 -17.23 24.80
N LEU A 606 -18.42 -16.53 23.73
CA LEU A 606 -19.15 -16.49 22.46
C LEU A 606 -19.29 -17.87 21.80
N ARG A 607 -18.38 -18.81 22.11
CA ARG A 607 -18.38 -20.19 21.60
C ARG A 607 -19.03 -21.17 22.56
N TYR A 608 -18.98 -20.90 23.86
CA TYR A 608 -19.31 -21.91 24.87
C TYR A 608 -20.51 -21.58 25.75
N GLU A 609 -21.02 -20.34 25.76
CA GLU A 609 -22.19 -20.01 26.55
C GLU A 609 -23.47 -20.55 25.88
N GLU A 610 -24.19 -21.45 26.58
CA GLU A 610 -25.32 -22.20 25.99
C GLU A 610 -26.43 -21.27 25.49
N LYS A 611 -26.66 -20.13 26.16
CA LYS A 611 -27.68 -19.15 25.78
C LYS A 611 -27.42 -18.55 24.39
N TYR A 612 -26.16 -18.30 24.05
CA TYR A 612 -25.77 -17.77 22.74
C TYR A 612 -25.76 -18.88 21.68
N GLN A 613 -25.31 -20.09 22.03
CA GLN A 613 -25.35 -21.24 21.12
C GLN A 613 -26.78 -21.69 20.75
N ALA A 614 -27.79 -21.25 21.49
CA ALA A 614 -29.20 -21.54 21.21
C ALA A 614 -29.96 -20.36 20.58
N TYR A 615 -29.37 -19.16 20.53
CA TYR A 615 -30.01 -17.96 20.02
C TYR A 615 -30.25 -18.05 18.51
N ARG A 616 -31.43 -17.63 18.05
CA ARG A 616 -31.75 -17.53 16.64
C ARG A 616 -31.93 -16.06 16.27
N ASP A 617 -31.20 -15.64 15.24
CA ASP A 617 -31.29 -14.30 14.68
C ASP A 617 -32.65 -14.05 13.98
N SER A 618 -32.82 -12.84 13.43
CA SER A 618 -34.02 -12.45 12.67
C SER A 618 -34.25 -13.29 11.41
N SER A 619 -33.22 -13.97 10.88
CA SER A 619 -33.32 -14.92 9.76
C SER A 619 -33.73 -16.33 10.19
N GLY A 620 -33.74 -16.61 11.50
CA GLY A 620 -34.01 -17.93 12.09
C GLY A 620 -32.79 -18.84 12.19
N LYS A 621 -31.59 -18.37 11.83
CA LYS A 621 -30.32 -19.08 11.93
C LYS A 621 -29.77 -18.99 13.34
N ILE A 622 -29.13 -20.06 13.82
CA ILE A 622 -28.41 -20.00 15.11
C ILE A 622 -27.18 -19.11 14.95
N ASP A 623 -27.10 -18.06 15.76
CA ASP A 623 -26.02 -17.07 15.68
C ASP A 623 -25.63 -16.54 17.08
N PRO A 624 -24.54 -17.06 17.67
CA PRO A 624 -24.07 -16.63 18.99
C PRO A 624 -23.68 -15.15 19.06
N TYR A 625 -23.16 -14.58 17.97
CA TYR A 625 -22.82 -13.17 17.90
C TYR A 625 -24.08 -12.30 18.01
N ALA A 626 -25.14 -12.63 17.27
CA ALA A 626 -26.43 -11.95 17.40
C ALA A 626 -27.04 -12.13 18.81
N GLY A 627 -26.85 -13.30 19.43
CA GLY A 627 -27.30 -13.55 20.80
C GLY A 627 -26.61 -12.66 21.83
N TYR A 628 -25.31 -12.43 21.68
CA TYR A 628 -24.57 -11.48 22.50
C TYR A 628 -25.06 -10.04 22.27
N LEU A 629 -25.18 -9.62 21.00
CA LEU A 629 -25.70 -8.29 20.64
C LEU A 629 -27.08 -8.04 21.24
N ARG A 630 -27.95 -9.05 21.25
CA ARG A 630 -29.29 -8.98 21.84
C ARG A 630 -29.24 -8.62 23.33
N ASP A 631 -28.40 -9.31 24.09
CA ASP A 631 -28.25 -9.10 25.53
C ASP A 631 -27.61 -7.74 25.82
N LEU A 632 -26.56 -7.38 25.08
CA LEU A 632 -25.88 -6.10 25.23
C LEU A 632 -26.81 -4.92 24.92
N ARG A 633 -27.59 -4.99 23.84
CA ARG A 633 -28.61 -3.98 23.52
C ARG A 633 -29.67 -3.90 24.61
N ALA A 634 -30.11 -5.05 25.16
CA ALA A 634 -31.11 -5.10 26.21
C ALA A 634 -30.64 -4.45 27.52
N HIS A 635 -29.35 -4.55 27.85
CA HIS A 635 -28.73 -3.85 28.98
C HIS A 635 -28.69 -2.34 28.77
N HIS A 636 -28.30 -1.88 27.57
CA HIS A 636 -28.11 -0.46 27.26
C HIS A 636 -29.40 0.26 26.80
N LYS A 637 -30.59 -0.18 27.21
CA LYS A 637 -31.85 0.47 26.79
C LYS A 637 -31.89 1.94 27.20
N GLY A 638 -32.17 2.81 26.23
CA GLY A 638 -32.39 4.24 26.44
C GLY A 638 -31.18 5.15 26.23
N ILE A 639 -30.02 4.59 25.84
CA ILE A 639 -28.89 5.36 25.32
C ILE A 639 -28.47 4.79 23.97
N PRO A 640 -27.84 5.57 23.07
CA PRO A 640 -27.31 5.03 21.83
C PRO A 640 -26.19 4.01 22.09
N LEU A 641 -26.10 2.99 21.24
CA LEU A 641 -25.11 1.92 21.31
C LEU A 641 -24.51 1.66 19.93
N LEU A 642 -23.21 1.90 19.83
CA LEU A 642 -22.41 1.74 18.63
C LEU A 642 -21.53 0.48 18.76
N VAL A 643 -21.48 -0.35 17.73
CA VAL A 643 -20.38 -1.30 17.56
C VAL A 643 -19.23 -0.56 16.89
N ALA A 644 -18.24 -0.14 17.69
CA ALA A 644 -17.12 0.67 17.25
C ALA A 644 -16.04 -0.14 16.52
N GLU A 645 -16.02 -1.47 16.68
CA GLU A 645 -15.20 -2.38 15.89
C GLU A 645 -15.91 -3.73 15.72
N TYR A 646 -15.89 -4.26 14.50
CA TYR A 646 -16.25 -5.65 14.18
C TYR A 646 -15.51 -6.06 12.90
N GLY A 647 -15.30 -7.36 12.69
CA GLY A 647 -14.73 -7.86 11.44
C GLY A 647 -14.05 -9.21 11.57
N VAL A 648 -13.76 -9.83 10.42
CA VAL A 648 -12.86 -10.98 10.28
C VAL A 648 -11.79 -10.71 9.21
N PRO A 649 -10.60 -11.33 9.30
CA PRO A 649 -9.53 -11.13 8.31
C PRO A 649 -9.58 -12.13 7.14
N SER A 650 -9.08 -11.72 5.97
CA SER A 650 -8.93 -12.56 4.76
C SER A 650 -7.55 -13.24 4.65
N SER A 651 -7.02 -13.73 5.78
CA SER A 651 -5.66 -14.27 5.90
C SER A 651 -5.53 -15.77 5.63
N ARG A 652 -4.30 -16.18 5.31
CA ARG A 652 -3.89 -17.59 5.12
C ARG A 652 -3.59 -18.31 6.44
N GLY A 653 -3.29 -17.58 7.50
CA GLY A 653 -3.20 -18.07 8.88
C GLY A 653 -4.46 -17.81 9.69
N MET A 654 -4.46 -18.27 10.94
CA MET A 654 -5.59 -18.13 11.87
C MET A 654 -5.06 -18.19 13.30
N THR A 655 -5.67 -17.42 14.21
CA THR A 655 -5.31 -17.45 15.63
C THR A 655 -6.41 -17.95 16.54
N HIS A 656 -7.67 -17.90 16.11
CA HIS A 656 -8.80 -18.36 16.91
C HIS A 656 -9.96 -18.89 16.07
N TYR A 657 -10.62 -19.96 16.53
CA TYR A 657 -11.89 -20.40 15.95
C TYR A 657 -13.03 -19.49 16.41
N GLY A 658 -13.97 -19.19 15.52
CA GLY A 658 -15.14 -18.38 15.83
C GLY A 658 -16.46 -19.15 15.70
N ALA A 659 -17.51 -18.62 16.34
CA ALA A 659 -18.85 -19.14 16.15
C ALA A 659 -19.32 -18.97 14.69
N ALA A 660 -20.17 -19.88 14.21
CA ALA A 660 -20.72 -19.86 12.85
C ALA A 660 -19.66 -19.80 11.73
N GLY A 661 -18.43 -20.24 12.00
CA GLY A 661 -17.32 -20.20 11.04
C GLY A 661 -16.62 -18.85 10.91
N ARG A 662 -16.99 -17.83 11.69
CA ARG A 662 -16.37 -16.49 11.70
C ARG A 662 -15.05 -16.49 12.45
N ASN A 663 -14.10 -17.29 11.97
CA ASN A 663 -12.79 -17.46 12.59
C ASN A 663 -11.95 -16.18 12.48
N GLN A 664 -10.93 -16.06 13.33
CA GLN A 664 -9.94 -14.99 13.26
C GLN A 664 -8.85 -15.35 12.24
N GLY A 665 -9.25 -15.53 10.97
CA GLY A 665 -8.42 -15.92 9.83
C GLY A 665 -8.94 -17.13 9.07
N MET A 666 -8.20 -17.53 8.03
CA MET A 666 -8.56 -18.62 7.11
C MET A 666 -9.82 -18.38 6.26
N HIS A 667 -10.04 -17.13 5.84
CA HIS A 667 -11.12 -16.74 4.93
C HIS A 667 -10.56 -16.19 3.62
N THR A 668 -11.23 -16.48 2.51
CA THR A 668 -11.04 -15.74 1.26
C THR A 668 -11.51 -14.29 1.38
N GLU A 669 -11.11 -13.42 0.45
CA GLU A 669 -11.62 -12.04 0.39
C GLU A 669 -13.16 -12.01 0.24
N GLN A 670 -13.71 -12.94 -0.54
CA GLN A 670 -15.16 -13.07 -0.69
C GLN A 670 -15.83 -13.49 0.63
N GLU A 671 -15.33 -14.54 1.30
CA GLU A 671 -15.87 -15.01 2.58
C GLU A 671 -15.78 -13.92 3.67
N GLN A 672 -14.68 -13.15 3.71
CA GLN A 672 -14.55 -11.99 4.58
C GLN A 672 -15.69 -10.99 4.34
N GLY A 673 -15.95 -10.62 3.08
CA GLY A 673 -17.02 -9.69 2.72
C GLY A 673 -18.40 -10.19 3.13
N GLU A 674 -18.70 -11.46 2.84
CA GLU A 674 -19.97 -12.10 3.19
C GLU A 674 -20.19 -12.17 4.71
N MET A 675 -19.18 -12.56 5.48
CA MET A 675 -19.25 -12.63 6.93
C MET A 675 -19.40 -11.25 7.58
N ASN A 676 -18.67 -10.25 7.08
CA ASN A 676 -18.77 -8.87 7.58
C ASN A 676 -20.14 -8.25 7.24
N ALA A 677 -20.68 -8.49 6.04
CA ALA A 677 -22.03 -8.06 5.68
C ALA A 677 -23.12 -8.74 6.54
N ASP A 678 -22.94 -10.02 6.85
CA ASP A 678 -23.84 -10.77 7.75
C ASP A 678 -23.81 -10.21 9.18
N MET A 679 -22.62 -9.84 9.69
CA MET A 679 -22.48 -9.17 10.99
C MET A 679 -23.10 -7.77 10.99
N LEU A 680 -22.89 -6.97 9.95
CA LEU A 680 -23.54 -5.66 9.79
C LEU A 680 -25.06 -5.79 9.88
N ARG A 681 -25.65 -6.76 9.17
CA ARG A 681 -27.09 -7.04 9.27
C ARG A 681 -27.49 -7.38 10.70
N ASN A 682 -26.74 -8.24 11.41
CA ASN A 682 -27.08 -8.60 12.79
C ASN A 682 -27.04 -7.39 13.73
N ILE A 683 -26.03 -6.52 13.60
CA ILE A 683 -25.93 -5.27 14.38
C ILE A 683 -27.15 -4.38 14.10
N TYR A 684 -27.48 -4.20 12.82
CA TYR A 684 -28.65 -3.43 12.40
C TYR A 684 -29.98 -3.99 12.93
N GLU A 685 -30.18 -5.31 12.80
CA GLU A 685 -31.43 -5.97 13.16
C GLU A 685 -31.67 -6.01 14.67
N GLU A 686 -30.60 -6.10 15.47
CA GLU A 686 -30.66 -6.02 16.92
C GLU A 686 -30.87 -4.60 17.46
N GLY A 687 -30.91 -3.57 16.60
CA GLY A 687 -31.29 -2.20 16.98
C GLY A 687 -30.14 -1.37 17.55
N TYR A 688 -28.96 -1.51 16.97
CA TYR A 688 -27.82 -0.65 17.25
C TYR A 688 -27.85 0.61 16.38
N ASP A 689 -27.13 1.63 16.83
CA ASP A 689 -27.03 2.94 16.20
C ASP A 689 -25.99 3.01 15.09
N GLY A 690 -25.10 2.01 15.01
CA GLY A 690 -24.09 1.94 13.97
C GLY A 690 -23.10 0.81 14.14
N ALA A 691 -22.28 0.66 13.11
CA ALA A 691 -21.31 -0.40 12.98
C ALA A 691 -20.08 0.14 12.23
N LEU A 692 -18.91 0.12 12.87
CA LEU A 692 -17.67 0.55 12.26
C LEU A 692 -16.78 -0.66 11.98
N LEU A 693 -16.53 -0.92 10.69
CA LEU A 693 -15.75 -2.07 10.27
C LEU A 693 -14.28 -1.91 10.66
N PHE A 694 -13.65 -2.98 11.14
CA PHE A 694 -12.20 -3.08 11.29
C PHE A 694 -11.65 -3.95 10.13
N ALA A 695 -10.91 -3.40 9.17
CA ALA A 695 -10.47 -2.00 9.04
C ALA A 695 -10.33 -1.56 7.56
N TRP A 696 -9.92 -0.30 7.32
CA TRP A 696 -9.77 0.25 5.98
C TRP A 696 -8.79 -0.53 5.09
N GLN A 697 -7.55 -0.72 5.55
CA GLN A 697 -6.50 -1.42 4.79
C GLN A 697 -5.77 -2.48 5.60
N ASP A 698 -5.07 -3.36 4.88
CA ASP A 698 -4.13 -4.32 5.46
C ASP A 698 -2.92 -3.57 6.05
N GLU A 699 -2.42 -4.01 7.21
CA GLU A 699 -1.34 -3.32 7.95
C GLU A 699 -0.26 -4.32 8.38
N TRP A 700 0.90 -4.28 7.73
CA TRP A 700 1.93 -5.34 7.84
C TRP A 700 2.68 -5.37 9.18
N PHE A 701 2.61 -4.30 9.98
CA PHE A 701 3.28 -4.27 11.29
C PHE A 701 2.52 -5.09 12.36
N LYS A 702 1.25 -5.44 12.11
CA LYS A 702 0.40 -6.10 13.10
C LYS A 702 0.92 -7.49 13.43
N PHE A 703 0.52 -8.02 14.58
CA PHE A 703 0.98 -9.32 15.06
C PHE A 703 -0.13 -10.06 15.79
N THR A 704 0.02 -11.38 15.89
CA THR A 704 -0.81 -12.21 16.74
C THR A 704 0.06 -13.10 17.64
N TRP A 705 -0.48 -13.54 18.77
CA TRP A 705 0.28 -14.23 19.81
C TRP A 705 0.90 -15.56 19.36
N ASN A 706 0.32 -16.23 18.35
CA ASN A 706 0.78 -17.53 17.87
C ASN A 706 1.82 -17.44 16.73
N THR A 707 2.12 -16.23 16.24
CA THR A 707 3.17 -15.98 15.23
C THR A 707 4.24 -14.99 15.69
N ILE A 708 3.96 -14.11 16.67
CA ILE A 708 4.89 -13.05 17.10
C ILE A 708 6.29 -13.57 17.47
N ASP A 709 6.39 -14.72 18.14
CA ASP A 709 7.68 -15.33 18.52
C ASP A 709 8.44 -15.94 17.32
N LEU A 710 7.80 -16.01 16.15
CA LEU A 710 8.36 -16.47 14.88
C LEU A 710 8.76 -15.33 13.95
N GLU A 711 8.47 -14.07 14.31
CA GLU A 711 8.80 -12.88 13.52
C GLU A 711 9.87 -12.06 14.22
N LEU A 712 11.12 -12.37 13.89
CA LEU A 712 12.29 -11.86 14.57
C LEU A 712 13.37 -11.42 13.56
N PRO A 713 14.03 -10.29 13.79
CA PRO A 713 13.91 -9.46 14.99
C PRO A 713 12.66 -8.57 14.98
N TRP A 714 12.12 -8.25 16.17
CA TRP A 714 10.78 -7.66 16.34
C TRP A 714 10.63 -6.30 15.65
N GLU A 715 11.73 -5.57 15.51
CA GLU A 715 11.80 -4.24 14.89
C GLU A 715 11.73 -4.27 13.35
N ARG A 716 11.72 -5.45 12.72
CA ARG A 716 11.64 -5.60 11.26
C ARG A 716 10.35 -6.21 10.75
N ARG A 717 9.34 -6.42 11.60
CA ARG A 717 8.07 -7.06 11.22
C ARG A 717 7.31 -6.27 10.16
N ALA A 718 7.36 -4.94 10.21
CA ALA A 718 6.74 -4.10 9.18
C ALA A 718 7.42 -4.17 7.79
N MET A 719 8.60 -4.79 7.67
CA MET A 719 9.40 -4.79 6.43
C MET A 719 9.01 -5.88 5.43
N TRP A 720 8.08 -6.75 5.79
CA TRP A 720 7.62 -7.84 4.94
C TRP A 720 6.18 -8.18 5.32
N ASN A 721 5.51 -8.92 4.45
CA ASN A 721 4.11 -9.28 4.65
C ASN A 721 4.06 -10.75 5.09
N ASN A 722 3.43 -11.05 6.22
CA ASN A 722 3.30 -12.42 6.69
C ASN A 722 1.84 -12.90 6.54
N PRO A 723 1.50 -13.65 5.48
CA PRO A 723 0.15 -14.17 5.27
C PRO A 723 -0.37 -15.08 6.39
N LEU A 724 0.53 -15.62 7.23
CA LEU A 724 0.17 -16.45 8.38
C LEU A 724 -0.23 -15.64 9.62
N THR A 725 0.11 -14.35 9.66
CA THR A 725 -0.31 -13.43 10.73
C THR A 725 -1.65 -12.81 10.33
N ASN A 726 -2.72 -13.29 10.95
CA ASN A 726 -4.07 -12.92 10.55
C ASN A 726 -4.38 -11.42 10.73
N GLU A 727 -3.74 -10.77 11.71
CA GLU A 727 -3.99 -9.36 12.05
C GLU A 727 -3.57 -8.40 10.93
N GLU A 728 -2.64 -8.81 10.06
CA GLU A 728 -2.22 -7.99 8.93
C GLU A 728 -3.29 -7.89 7.83
N LYS A 729 -4.36 -8.71 7.87
CA LYS A 729 -5.28 -8.95 6.74
C LYS A 729 -6.75 -8.56 6.97
N PHE A 730 -6.99 -7.59 7.86
CA PHE A 730 -8.36 -7.10 8.14
C PHE A 730 -8.89 -6.09 7.12
N GLY A 731 -8.03 -5.48 6.32
CA GLY A 731 -8.38 -4.44 5.38
C GLY A 731 -9.43 -4.86 4.36
N VAL A 732 -10.24 -3.90 3.89
CA VAL A 732 -11.01 -4.00 2.65
C VAL A 732 -10.20 -3.54 1.42
N ILE A 733 -9.12 -2.81 1.67
CA ILE A 733 -8.05 -2.55 0.71
C ILE A 733 -6.89 -3.52 1.01
N ALA A 734 -6.53 -4.32 0.01
CA ALA A 734 -5.34 -5.14 0.03
C ALA A 734 -4.12 -4.26 -0.18
N VAL A 735 -3.08 -4.50 0.61
CA VAL A 735 -1.75 -3.91 0.42
C VAL A 735 -0.81 -5.04 0.03
N GLU A 736 -0.52 -5.10 -1.27
CA GLU A 736 0.14 -6.23 -1.94
C GLU A 736 1.60 -5.89 -2.28
N PRO A 737 2.53 -6.86 -2.26
CA PRO A 737 3.94 -6.65 -2.61
C PRO A 737 4.18 -6.04 -4.01
N GLY A 738 5.34 -5.43 -4.25
CA GLY A 738 5.68 -4.86 -5.57
C GLY A 738 5.12 -3.45 -5.80
N ASN A 739 5.81 -2.64 -6.62
CA ASN A 739 5.44 -1.24 -6.87
C ASN A 739 4.14 -1.09 -7.66
N TYR A 740 3.83 -2.08 -8.51
CA TYR A 740 2.66 -2.05 -9.38
C TYR A 740 1.94 -3.41 -9.38
N ALA A 741 0.64 -3.40 -9.70
CA ALA A 741 -0.13 -4.64 -9.89
C ALA A 741 0.49 -5.55 -10.97
N SER A 742 1.10 -4.98 -12.01
CA SER A 742 1.82 -5.74 -13.04
C SER A 742 3.07 -6.46 -12.53
N ASP A 743 3.56 -6.10 -11.33
CA ASP A 743 4.68 -6.79 -10.70
C ASP A 743 4.24 -8.10 -10.06
N GLN A 744 2.95 -8.35 -9.80
CA GLN A 744 2.51 -9.57 -9.12
C GLN A 744 2.79 -10.85 -9.93
N ILE A 745 3.13 -11.96 -9.24
CA ILE A 745 3.06 -13.30 -9.84
C ILE A 745 1.67 -13.85 -9.56
N ILE A 746 0.97 -14.22 -10.63
CA ILE A 746 -0.42 -14.65 -10.58
C ILE A 746 -0.47 -16.13 -10.93
N LEU A 747 -1.03 -16.95 -10.03
CA LEU A 747 -1.25 -18.38 -10.26
C LEU A 747 -2.44 -18.56 -11.21
N ASP A 748 -2.21 -18.56 -12.52
CA ASP A 748 -3.27 -18.68 -13.54
C ASP A 748 -2.89 -19.59 -14.74
N GLY A 749 -1.69 -20.17 -14.69
CA GLY A 749 -1.13 -21.06 -15.69
C GLY A 749 -0.57 -20.33 -16.91
N LYS A 750 -0.45 -19.01 -16.87
CA LYS A 750 0.25 -18.19 -17.86
C LYS A 750 1.67 -17.93 -17.36
N THR A 751 2.54 -17.43 -18.24
CA THR A 751 3.96 -17.19 -17.89
C THR A 751 4.40 -15.76 -18.17
N ALA A 752 3.48 -14.88 -18.57
CA ALA A 752 3.82 -13.53 -19.02
C ALA A 752 4.39 -12.67 -17.89
N ASP A 753 3.82 -12.78 -16.70
CA ASP A 753 4.31 -12.23 -15.44
C ASP A 753 5.70 -12.79 -15.08
N TRP A 754 5.91 -14.11 -15.21
CA TRP A 754 7.22 -14.75 -14.98
C TRP A 754 8.32 -14.28 -15.93
N GLU A 755 7.99 -13.99 -17.19
CA GLU A 755 8.99 -13.50 -18.16
C GLU A 755 9.38 -12.03 -17.90
N LYS A 756 8.51 -11.25 -17.27
CA LYS A 756 8.79 -9.85 -16.88
C LYS A 756 9.65 -9.72 -15.62
N ARG A 757 9.77 -10.79 -14.81
CA ARG A 757 10.51 -10.74 -13.54
C ARG A 757 12.01 -10.60 -13.75
N LEU A 758 12.55 -9.47 -13.30
CA LEU A 758 13.99 -9.20 -13.26
C LEU A 758 14.75 -10.22 -12.39
N ARG A 759 14.18 -10.61 -11.24
CA ARG A 759 14.85 -11.43 -10.20
C ARG A 759 14.43 -12.90 -10.22
N ARG A 760 14.64 -13.55 -11.37
CA ARG A 760 14.28 -14.96 -11.61
C ARG A 760 15.51 -15.83 -11.85
N VAL A 761 15.61 -16.95 -11.15
CA VAL A 761 16.61 -17.99 -11.42
C VAL A 761 15.94 -19.18 -12.09
N LYS A 762 16.51 -19.66 -13.21
CA LYS A 762 15.99 -20.79 -13.96
C LYS A 762 17.00 -21.94 -14.02
N ARG A 763 16.52 -23.18 -13.90
CA ARG A 763 17.30 -24.40 -14.15
C ARG A 763 16.49 -25.43 -14.92
N ALA A 764 17.09 -26.00 -15.96
CA ALA A 764 16.53 -27.12 -16.68
C ALA A 764 16.82 -28.44 -15.94
N TYR A 765 15.79 -29.28 -15.82
CA TYR A 765 15.85 -30.63 -15.27
C TYR A 765 15.38 -31.63 -16.34
N PRO A 766 15.67 -32.94 -16.18
CA PRO A 766 15.09 -33.95 -17.06
C PRO A 766 13.55 -33.92 -17.01
N GLY A 767 12.94 -33.41 -18.08
CA GLY A 767 11.48 -33.40 -18.30
C GLY A 767 10.74 -32.15 -17.82
N PHE A 768 11.40 -31.18 -17.20
CA PHE A 768 10.81 -29.88 -16.86
C PHE A 768 11.88 -28.80 -16.63
N ASP A 769 11.49 -27.53 -16.77
CA ASP A 769 12.26 -26.39 -16.29
C ASP A 769 11.70 -25.89 -14.96
N LEU A 770 12.57 -25.54 -14.01
CA LEU A 770 12.19 -24.86 -12.77
C LEU A 770 12.63 -23.40 -12.84
N SER A 771 11.71 -22.48 -12.57
CA SER A 771 11.99 -21.08 -12.29
C SER A 771 11.64 -20.76 -10.84
N VAL A 772 12.45 -19.94 -10.18
CA VAL A 772 12.23 -19.46 -8.80
C VAL A 772 12.35 -17.94 -8.76
N SER A 773 11.42 -17.31 -8.05
CA SER A 773 11.37 -15.86 -7.80
C SER A 773 10.84 -15.60 -6.39
N HIS A 774 10.80 -14.34 -5.95
CA HIS A 774 10.14 -13.94 -4.71
C HIS A 774 9.48 -12.57 -4.82
N ASP A 775 8.69 -12.24 -3.80
CA ASP A 775 8.32 -10.89 -3.39
C ASP A 775 8.42 -10.77 -1.85
N GLU A 776 7.94 -9.66 -1.30
CA GLU A 776 7.94 -9.35 0.14
C GLU A 776 7.07 -10.31 0.99
N ALA A 777 6.25 -11.18 0.39
CA ALA A 777 5.35 -12.11 1.08
C ALA A 777 5.66 -13.59 0.83
N TYR A 778 6.10 -13.94 -0.38
CA TYR A 778 6.18 -15.32 -0.86
C TYR A 778 7.49 -15.63 -1.60
N LEU A 779 7.90 -16.90 -1.51
CA LEU A 779 8.74 -17.55 -2.51
C LEU A 779 7.85 -18.20 -3.57
N TYR A 780 8.16 -17.99 -4.86
CA TYR A 780 7.41 -18.56 -5.98
C TYR A 780 8.24 -19.59 -6.75
N LEU A 781 7.58 -20.65 -7.20
CA LEU A 781 8.15 -21.68 -8.08
C LEU A 781 7.25 -21.86 -9.31
N MET A 782 7.84 -21.91 -10.50
CA MET A 782 7.16 -22.34 -11.73
C MET A 782 7.87 -23.55 -12.31
N LEU A 783 7.13 -24.65 -12.49
CA LEU A 783 7.60 -25.86 -13.15
C LEU A 783 6.94 -25.98 -14.53
N LYS A 784 7.73 -25.85 -15.59
CA LYS A 784 7.28 -25.99 -16.98
C LYS A 784 7.68 -27.36 -17.52
N LYS A 785 6.72 -28.28 -17.68
CA LYS A 785 6.94 -29.63 -18.21
C LYS A 785 7.43 -29.54 -19.67
N SER A 786 8.46 -30.31 -20.01
CA SER A 786 9.02 -30.35 -21.36
C SER A 786 8.08 -31.01 -22.36
N GLU A 787 7.33 -32.02 -21.92
CA GLU A 787 6.33 -32.73 -22.73
C GLU A 787 5.09 -33.08 -21.89
N GLY A 788 3.91 -32.99 -22.51
CA GLY A 788 2.64 -33.32 -21.89
C GLY A 788 2.09 -32.22 -20.98
N VAL A 789 1.17 -32.60 -20.09
CA VAL A 789 0.50 -31.71 -19.13
C VAL A 789 0.77 -32.19 -17.70
N TRP A 790 0.66 -31.29 -16.73
CA TRP A 790 0.57 -31.65 -15.31
C TRP A 790 -0.81 -32.22 -15.01
N ASP A 791 -0.85 -33.41 -14.41
CA ASP A 791 -2.09 -34.06 -13.98
C ASP A 791 -1.88 -34.68 -12.59
N PHE A 792 -2.25 -33.97 -11.53
CA PHE A 792 -2.06 -34.44 -10.16
C PHE A 792 -2.99 -35.58 -9.71
N SER A 793 -3.82 -36.13 -10.61
CA SER A 793 -4.44 -37.44 -10.39
C SER A 793 -3.45 -38.59 -10.61
N THR A 794 -2.37 -38.36 -11.37
CA THR A 794 -1.37 -39.39 -11.73
C THR A 794 0.08 -38.96 -11.48
N ASP A 795 0.36 -37.65 -11.56
CA ASP A 795 1.64 -37.02 -11.27
C ASP A 795 1.77 -36.75 -9.76
N LYS A 796 3.00 -36.85 -9.26
CA LYS A 796 3.37 -36.46 -7.88
C LYS A 796 4.68 -35.69 -7.89
N LEU A 797 4.84 -34.78 -6.94
CA LEU A 797 6.08 -34.07 -6.71
C LEU A 797 6.52 -34.19 -5.26
N ASP A 798 7.81 -34.44 -5.04
CA ASP A 798 8.46 -34.22 -3.76
C ASP A 798 9.49 -33.09 -3.96
N ILE A 799 9.30 -31.96 -3.28
CA ILE A 799 10.17 -30.80 -3.35
C ILE A 799 10.80 -30.58 -1.98
N GLY A 800 12.12 -30.76 -1.90
CA GLY A 800 12.90 -30.52 -0.70
C GLY A 800 13.42 -29.08 -0.67
N PHE A 801 13.30 -28.43 0.48
CA PHE A 801 13.85 -27.10 0.73
C PHE A 801 14.92 -27.14 1.83
N ASP A 802 16.08 -26.58 1.50
CA ASP A 802 17.20 -26.31 2.41
C ASP A 802 17.24 -24.79 2.63
N THR A 803 17.13 -24.37 3.87
CA THR A 803 17.12 -22.96 4.28
C THR A 803 18.22 -22.65 5.27
N LEU A 804 18.71 -23.69 5.97
CA LEU A 804 19.76 -23.63 6.96
C LEU A 804 20.56 -24.92 6.92
N SER A 805 21.87 -24.87 7.15
CA SER A 805 22.67 -26.10 7.25
C SER A 805 22.16 -27.02 8.37
N GLY A 806 21.81 -28.26 8.02
CA GLY A 806 21.24 -29.24 8.92
C GLY A 806 20.17 -30.04 8.19
N GLY A 807 19.43 -30.89 8.89
CA GLY A 807 18.24 -31.55 8.37
C GLY A 807 18.45 -33.02 8.04
N SER A 808 17.61 -33.55 7.16
CA SER A 808 17.72 -34.95 6.73
C SER A 808 17.66 -35.06 5.21
N ARG A 809 18.38 -36.05 4.67
CA ARG A 809 18.38 -36.37 3.24
C ARG A 809 17.25 -37.30 2.84
N THR A 810 16.46 -37.78 3.80
CA THR A 810 15.33 -38.67 3.58
C THR A 810 14.14 -38.16 4.37
N ALA A 811 12.93 -38.41 3.88
CA ALA A 811 11.71 -38.07 4.61
C ALA A 811 10.77 -39.28 4.66
N ASP A 812 10.19 -39.57 5.83
CA ASP A 812 9.16 -40.60 6.01
C ASP A 812 7.93 -40.30 5.14
N LYS A 813 7.69 -39.01 4.86
CA LYS A 813 6.65 -38.53 3.94
C LYS A 813 7.02 -38.60 2.47
N ALA A 814 8.25 -38.95 2.09
CA ALA A 814 8.68 -39.15 0.70
C ALA A 814 9.45 -40.49 0.56
N PRO A 815 8.78 -41.64 0.75
CA PRO A 815 9.45 -42.93 0.79
C PRO A 815 10.09 -43.29 -0.55
N GLY A 816 11.39 -43.58 -0.53
CA GLY A 816 12.17 -43.91 -1.73
C GLY A 816 12.86 -42.72 -2.38
N THR A 817 12.62 -41.50 -1.89
CA THR A 817 13.32 -40.27 -2.29
C THR A 817 14.52 -40.04 -1.36
N THR A 818 15.70 -39.83 -1.94
CA THR A 818 16.91 -39.42 -1.21
C THR A 818 17.44 -38.13 -1.83
N PHE A 819 17.37 -37.04 -1.07
CA PHE A 819 17.83 -35.73 -1.49
C PHE A 819 19.37 -35.67 -1.53
N SER A 820 19.88 -34.84 -2.42
CA SER A 820 21.32 -34.63 -2.60
C SER A 820 21.95 -33.85 -1.45
N GLN A 821 21.15 -33.00 -0.80
CA GLN A 821 21.47 -32.24 0.41
C GLN A 821 20.44 -32.53 1.51
N GLU A 822 20.78 -32.21 2.74
CA GLU A 822 19.84 -32.22 3.84
C GLU A 822 18.75 -31.14 3.65
N ILE A 823 17.52 -31.42 4.06
CA ILE A 823 16.38 -30.50 3.93
C ILE A 823 15.67 -30.30 5.27
N GLU A 824 15.20 -29.07 5.51
CA GLU A 824 14.32 -28.72 6.63
C GLU A 824 12.85 -28.90 6.27
N PHE A 825 12.47 -28.67 5.01
CA PHE A 825 11.08 -28.71 4.58
C PHE A 825 10.88 -29.60 3.37
N LEU A 826 9.73 -30.25 3.32
CA LEU A 826 9.29 -31.08 2.20
C LEU A 826 7.90 -30.62 1.76
N LEU A 827 7.78 -30.06 0.55
CA LEU A 827 6.49 -29.95 -0.13
C LEU A 827 6.25 -31.22 -0.91
N ARG A 828 5.22 -31.98 -0.52
CA ARG A 828 4.73 -33.12 -1.29
C ARG A 828 3.43 -32.74 -1.96
N MET A 829 3.36 -32.87 -3.29
CA MET A 829 2.14 -32.70 -4.08
C MET A 829 1.61 -34.05 -4.54
N ASP A 830 0.39 -34.38 -4.16
CA ASP A 830 -0.26 -35.68 -4.39
C ASP A 830 -1.78 -35.50 -4.62
N GLY A 831 -2.13 -34.49 -5.43
CA GLY A 831 -3.52 -34.08 -5.69
C GLY A 831 -4.01 -32.93 -4.80
N ASP A 832 -5.17 -32.41 -5.14
CA ASP A 832 -5.81 -31.22 -4.57
C ASP A 832 -6.02 -31.28 -3.06
N SER A 833 -6.32 -32.46 -2.53
CA SER A 833 -6.62 -32.67 -1.11
C SER A 833 -5.43 -33.19 -0.29
N ASN A 834 -4.30 -33.48 -0.94
CA ASN A 834 -3.15 -34.11 -0.28
C ASN A 834 -1.83 -33.36 -0.41
N SER A 835 -1.80 -32.24 -1.13
CA SER A 835 -0.62 -31.41 -1.27
C SER A 835 -0.31 -30.65 0.02
N ARG A 836 0.89 -30.84 0.58
CA ARG A 836 1.27 -30.34 1.91
C ARG A 836 2.75 -30.02 2.00
N ILE A 837 3.09 -28.95 2.72
CA ILE A 837 4.44 -28.72 3.23
C ILE A 837 4.59 -29.31 4.64
N PHE A 838 5.65 -30.07 4.83
CA PHE A 838 6.05 -30.67 6.11
C PHE A 838 7.37 -30.08 6.58
N VAL A 839 7.60 -30.09 7.89
CA VAL A 839 8.82 -29.61 8.54
C VAL A 839 9.57 -30.77 9.19
N ASN A 840 10.89 -30.78 9.10
CA ASN A 840 11.75 -31.73 9.80
C ASN A 840 11.46 -31.63 11.31
N SER A 841 11.25 -32.77 11.96
CA SER A 841 10.83 -32.81 13.37
C SER A 841 11.76 -32.06 14.33
N ALA A 842 13.06 -31.98 14.06
CA ALA A 842 14.01 -31.24 14.88
C ALA A 842 14.03 -29.73 14.62
N TYR A 843 13.42 -29.30 13.52
CA TYR A 843 13.28 -27.89 13.13
C TYR A 843 11.89 -27.32 13.44
N ASP A 844 10.94 -28.18 13.84
CA ASP A 844 9.54 -27.83 14.10
C ASP A 844 9.36 -27.06 15.41
N GLN A 845 8.93 -25.80 15.31
CA GLN A 845 8.64 -24.93 16.45
C GLN A 845 7.49 -25.46 17.32
N HIS A 846 6.48 -26.09 16.72
CA HIS A 846 5.24 -26.46 17.40
C HIS A 846 5.44 -27.64 18.37
N SER A 847 6.07 -28.72 17.90
CA SER A 847 6.41 -29.87 18.74
C SER A 847 7.47 -29.53 19.79
N TRP A 848 8.41 -28.63 19.48
CA TRP A 848 9.37 -28.13 20.46
C TRP A 848 8.67 -27.36 21.58
N LEU A 849 7.85 -26.37 21.25
CA LEU A 849 7.23 -25.49 22.25
C LEU A 849 6.15 -26.23 23.03
N TYR A 850 5.13 -26.77 22.35
CA TYR A 850 3.95 -27.31 23.02
C TYR A 850 4.11 -28.77 23.44
N GLY A 851 4.93 -29.55 22.72
CA GLY A 851 5.23 -30.94 23.06
C GLY A 851 6.35 -31.05 24.09
N TYR A 852 7.57 -30.70 23.71
CA TYR A 852 8.78 -30.91 24.51
C TYR A 852 8.88 -29.96 25.71
N LEU A 853 8.79 -28.65 25.48
CA LEU A 853 9.05 -27.65 26.52
C LEU A 853 7.88 -27.51 27.50
N LYS A 854 6.63 -27.50 26.99
CA LYS A 854 5.43 -27.28 27.82
C LYS A 854 4.72 -28.57 28.23
N GLY A 855 4.96 -29.70 27.56
CA GLY A 855 4.30 -30.98 27.87
C GLY A 855 2.78 -30.97 27.65
N LEU A 856 2.26 -30.09 26.79
CA LEU A 856 0.84 -29.93 26.49
C LEU A 856 0.36 -30.87 25.38
N LEU A 857 1.27 -31.30 24.51
CA LEU A 857 1.00 -32.22 23.40
C LEU A 857 1.90 -33.47 23.50
N PRO A 858 1.48 -34.60 22.90
CA PRO A 858 2.34 -35.78 22.80
C PRO A 858 3.65 -35.45 22.08
N TRP A 859 4.76 -35.91 22.64
CA TRP A 859 6.10 -35.69 22.09
C TRP A 859 6.86 -37.01 22.00
N ASP A 860 7.60 -37.21 20.90
CA ASP A 860 8.46 -38.38 20.69
C ASP A 860 9.93 -37.94 20.76
N LYS A 861 10.73 -38.67 21.53
CA LYS A 861 12.17 -38.40 21.71
C LYS A 861 13.00 -38.45 20.43
N ARG A 862 12.45 -38.96 19.32
CA ARG A 862 13.12 -38.94 18.01
C ARG A 862 12.98 -37.59 17.32
N TYR A 863 12.07 -36.73 17.77
CA TYR A 863 11.85 -35.42 17.16
C TYR A 863 13.03 -34.47 17.38
N ASP A 864 13.87 -34.66 18.39
CA ASP A 864 15.09 -33.85 18.57
C ASP A 864 16.28 -34.33 17.70
N GLN A 865 16.10 -35.38 16.89
CA GLN A 865 17.14 -35.96 16.05
C GLN A 865 17.04 -35.41 14.62
N VAL A 866 17.95 -34.48 14.31
CA VAL A 866 17.99 -33.72 13.04
C VAL A 866 17.98 -34.61 11.79
N ASP A 867 18.72 -35.72 11.82
CA ASP A 867 18.88 -36.63 10.68
C ASP A 867 17.87 -37.79 10.64
N SER A 868 16.91 -37.85 11.58
CA SER A 868 15.95 -38.95 11.73
C SER A 868 15.05 -39.21 10.51
N GLY A 869 14.91 -38.20 9.64
CA GLY A 869 14.05 -38.24 8.46
C GLY A 869 12.56 -38.21 8.81
N ILE A 870 12.20 -37.80 10.03
CA ILE A 870 10.81 -37.63 10.44
C ILE A 870 10.37 -36.21 10.08
N PHE A 871 9.30 -36.11 9.29
CA PHE A 871 8.68 -34.85 8.90
C PHE A 871 7.26 -34.75 9.49
N LEU A 872 6.99 -33.62 10.15
CA LEU A 872 5.75 -33.32 10.83
C LEU A 872 4.91 -32.32 10.03
N PRO A 873 3.56 -32.36 10.14
CA PRO A 873 2.72 -31.30 9.59
C PRO A 873 3.06 -29.95 10.24
N TRP A 874 3.14 -28.89 9.43
CA TRP A 874 3.38 -27.54 9.92
C TRP A 874 2.11 -26.98 10.57
N LYS A 875 2.18 -26.59 11.85
CA LYS A 875 1.01 -26.20 12.65
C LYS A 875 1.17 -24.89 13.41
N LEU A 876 0.05 -24.18 13.58
CA LEU A 876 -0.12 -23.10 14.56
C LEU A 876 -0.98 -23.58 15.72
N ALA A 877 -0.66 -23.13 16.93
CA ALA A 877 -1.57 -23.24 18.07
C ALA A 877 -2.66 -22.16 17.98
N LEU A 878 -3.88 -22.50 18.35
CA LEU A 878 -5.03 -21.59 18.35
C LEU A 878 -5.60 -21.36 19.74
N ASN A 879 -5.60 -22.41 20.56
CA ASN A 879 -5.96 -22.30 21.96
C ASN A 879 -5.34 -23.45 22.76
N LYS A 880 -5.08 -23.21 24.05
CA LYS A 880 -4.68 -24.27 24.98
C LYS A 880 -5.91 -25.09 25.38
N ALA A 881 -5.72 -26.18 26.12
CA ALA A 881 -6.85 -26.87 26.71
C ALA A 881 -7.55 -25.93 27.73
N LEU A 882 -8.86 -25.76 27.58
CA LEU A 882 -9.67 -24.86 28.39
C LEU A 882 -10.62 -25.64 29.29
N TYR A 883 -10.81 -25.19 30.52
CA TYR A 883 -11.82 -25.72 31.43
C TYR A 883 -13.01 -24.77 31.51
N LEU A 884 -14.18 -25.23 31.09
CA LEU A 884 -15.42 -24.48 31.07
C LEU A 884 -16.09 -24.54 32.47
N PRO A 885 -16.18 -23.43 33.23
CA PRO A 885 -16.56 -23.47 34.64
C PRO A 885 -17.99 -23.95 34.90
N GLU A 886 -18.96 -23.47 34.12
CA GLU A 886 -20.38 -23.80 34.31
C GLU A 886 -20.67 -25.25 33.87
N THR A 887 -20.23 -25.62 32.67
CA THR A 887 -20.48 -26.96 32.12
C THR A 887 -19.57 -28.05 32.69
N LYS A 888 -18.47 -27.67 33.37
CA LYS A 888 -17.44 -28.57 33.93
C LYS A 888 -16.79 -29.48 32.90
N LYS A 889 -16.70 -29.02 31.65
CA LYS A 889 -16.08 -29.73 30.53
C LYS A 889 -14.69 -29.17 30.27
N THR A 890 -13.76 -30.02 29.85
CA THR A 890 -12.47 -29.60 29.32
C THR A 890 -12.51 -29.68 27.80
N VAL A 891 -12.31 -28.54 27.14
CA VAL A 891 -12.09 -28.46 25.69
C VAL A 891 -10.61 -28.76 25.43
N PRO A 892 -10.28 -29.60 24.42
CA PRO A 892 -8.89 -29.93 24.13
C PRO A 892 -8.11 -28.73 23.59
N PHE A 893 -6.78 -28.88 23.53
CA PHE A 893 -5.89 -27.98 22.81
C PHE A 893 -6.33 -27.89 21.33
N GLU A 894 -6.36 -26.68 20.78
CA GLU A 894 -6.74 -26.41 19.39
C GLU A 894 -5.51 -26.00 18.57
N GLU A 895 -5.34 -26.63 17.41
CA GLU A 895 -4.22 -26.40 16.48
C GLU A 895 -4.71 -26.44 15.03
N LEU A 896 -4.06 -25.66 14.16
CA LEU A 896 -4.33 -25.60 12.73
C LEU A 896 -3.12 -26.10 11.93
N GLU A 897 -3.32 -27.09 11.06
CA GLU A 897 -2.33 -27.46 10.05
C GLU A 897 -2.36 -26.46 8.89
N VAL A 898 -1.55 -25.41 8.96
CA VAL A 898 -1.49 -24.41 7.87
C VAL A 898 -0.62 -24.85 6.69
N GLY A 899 0.15 -25.93 6.85
CA GLY A 899 0.97 -26.50 5.77
C GLY A 899 0.19 -27.17 4.63
N ILE A 900 -1.14 -27.27 4.70
CA ILE A 900 -1.97 -27.81 3.61
C ILE A 900 -2.00 -26.82 2.45
N MET A 901 -1.50 -27.20 1.27
CA MET A 901 -1.40 -26.33 0.10
C MET A 901 -2.71 -26.30 -0.68
N LYS A 902 -3.34 -25.13 -0.78
CA LYS A 902 -4.66 -24.96 -1.40
C LYS A 902 -4.54 -24.79 -2.93
N PRO A 903 -5.20 -25.60 -3.77
CA PRO A 903 -5.27 -25.31 -5.20
C PRO A 903 -6.19 -24.11 -5.48
N GLY A 904 -5.89 -23.32 -6.50
CA GLY A 904 -6.79 -22.26 -6.97
C GLY A 904 -6.10 -21.22 -7.84
N ILE A 905 -6.89 -20.33 -8.44
CA ILE A 905 -6.39 -19.20 -9.22
C ILE A 905 -6.20 -17.99 -8.32
N SER A 906 -5.07 -17.28 -8.42
CA SER A 906 -4.82 -16.07 -7.63
C SER A 906 -5.01 -14.76 -8.39
N ASP A 907 -5.61 -14.81 -9.58
CA ASP A 907 -6.00 -13.65 -10.39
C ASP A 907 -7.33 -13.06 -9.84
N PRO A 908 -7.34 -11.85 -9.26
CA PRO A 908 -8.56 -11.23 -8.74
C PRO A 908 -9.65 -10.99 -9.79
N GLU A 909 -9.29 -10.94 -11.08
CA GLU A 909 -10.22 -10.74 -12.18
C GLU A 909 -10.83 -12.07 -12.70
N ASP A 910 -10.31 -13.21 -12.26
CA ASP A 910 -10.85 -14.52 -12.65
C ASP A 910 -12.07 -14.90 -11.78
N PRO A 911 -13.19 -15.38 -12.37
CA PRO A 911 -14.36 -15.82 -11.61
C PRO A 911 -14.10 -16.96 -10.60
N ALA A 912 -12.99 -17.69 -10.75
CA ALA A 912 -12.54 -18.74 -9.83
C ALA A 912 -11.43 -18.26 -8.89
N TYR A 913 -11.27 -16.94 -8.72
CA TYR A 913 -10.33 -16.34 -7.78
C TYR A 913 -10.44 -16.95 -6.39
N ASN A 914 -9.29 -17.28 -5.83
CA ASN A 914 -9.14 -17.73 -4.46
C ASN A 914 -7.91 -17.05 -3.86
N SER A 915 -8.13 -16.05 -3.01
CA SER A 915 -7.06 -15.31 -2.34
C SER A 915 -6.19 -16.18 -1.43
N LEU A 916 -6.65 -17.39 -1.07
CA LEU A 916 -5.91 -18.37 -0.27
C LEU A 916 -5.20 -19.45 -1.11
N ALA A 917 -5.25 -19.39 -2.45
CA ALA A 917 -4.59 -20.38 -3.31
C ALA A 917 -3.09 -20.43 -3.03
N ASP A 918 -2.46 -21.59 -3.02
CA ASP A 918 -1.01 -21.75 -2.87
C ASP A 918 -0.38 -22.33 -4.15
N TRP A 919 -1.18 -22.94 -5.04
CA TRP A 919 -0.68 -23.48 -6.30
C TRP A 919 -1.79 -23.61 -7.36
N TYR A 920 -1.39 -23.61 -8.62
CA TYR A 920 -2.26 -23.85 -9.77
C TYR A 920 -1.51 -24.57 -10.89
N ALA A 921 -2.20 -25.48 -11.58
CA ALA A 921 -1.62 -26.22 -12.70
C ALA A 921 -2.55 -26.18 -13.92
N LYS A 922 -2.01 -25.78 -15.07
CA LYS A 922 -2.73 -25.71 -16.34
C LYS A 922 -1.80 -26.03 -17.50
N GLY A 923 -2.19 -27.01 -18.31
CA GLY A 923 -1.36 -27.48 -19.41
C GLY A 923 -0.01 -27.97 -18.88
N ASN A 924 1.09 -27.47 -19.44
CA ASN A 924 2.44 -27.82 -18.99
C ASN A 924 3.01 -26.90 -17.91
N ILE A 925 2.23 -25.96 -17.38
CA ILE A 925 2.65 -25.01 -16.36
C ILE A 925 2.06 -25.40 -15.00
N LEU A 926 2.93 -25.43 -14.00
CA LEU A 926 2.58 -25.51 -12.59
C LEU A 926 3.21 -24.33 -11.89
N GLU A 927 2.44 -23.60 -11.11
CA GLU A 927 2.88 -22.46 -10.33
C GLU A 927 2.56 -22.72 -8.86
N ILE A 928 3.48 -22.32 -7.97
CA ILE A 928 3.40 -22.53 -6.53
C ILE A 928 3.87 -21.23 -5.87
N ARG A 929 3.14 -20.74 -4.86
CA ARG A 929 3.58 -19.68 -3.96
C ARG A 929 3.63 -20.20 -2.53
N ILE A 930 4.67 -19.82 -1.78
CA ILE A 930 4.92 -20.33 -0.43
C ILE A 930 5.21 -19.14 0.50
N PRO A 931 4.37 -18.87 1.52
CA PRO A 931 4.66 -17.86 2.53
C PRO A 931 6.04 -18.09 3.15
N TRP A 932 6.83 -17.03 3.30
CA TRP A 932 8.21 -17.12 3.83
C TRP A 932 8.31 -17.87 5.17
N MET A 933 7.35 -17.66 6.08
CA MET A 933 7.32 -18.32 7.38
C MET A 933 7.13 -19.85 7.30
N LEU A 934 6.49 -20.38 6.25
CA LEU A 934 6.41 -21.85 6.04
C LEU A 934 7.78 -22.46 5.70
N LEU A 935 8.76 -21.64 5.32
CA LEU A 935 10.14 -22.02 5.06
C LEU A 935 11.09 -21.60 6.20
N GLY A 936 10.55 -21.30 7.39
CA GLY A 936 11.37 -21.03 8.57
C GLY A 936 11.95 -19.63 8.65
N TYR A 937 11.60 -18.73 7.71
CA TYR A 937 12.05 -17.35 7.74
C TYR A 937 11.33 -16.57 8.84
N THR A 938 12.13 -15.94 9.69
CA THR A 938 11.67 -15.00 10.71
C THR A 938 11.67 -13.56 10.20
N ASP A 939 12.52 -13.29 9.20
CA ASP A 939 12.58 -12.03 8.46
C ASP A 939 13.25 -12.29 7.08
N PRO A 940 12.48 -12.43 5.99
CA PRO A 940 13.03 -12.62 4.65
C PRO A 940 13.76 -11.37 4.13
N SER A 941 13.45 -10.17 4.65
CA SER A 941 14.08 -8.91 4.23
C SER A 941 15.57 -8.84 4.59
N SER A 942 15.93 -9.39 5.74
CA SER A 942 17.32 -9.53 6.18
C SER A 942 17.86 -10.96 6.07
N LYS A 943 17.07 -11.88 5.47
CA LYS A 943 17.35 -13.31 5.24
C LYS A 943 17.61 -14.08 6.54
N GLN A 944 16.79 -13.86 7.56
CA GLN A 944 16.85 -14.58 8.83
C GLN A 944 15.88 -15.75 8.82
N VAL A 945 16.37 -16.89 9.29
CA VAL A 945 15.59 -18.08 9.65
C VAL A 945 15.83 -18.41 11.11
N TRP A 946 14.98 -19.22 11.75
CA TRP A 946 15.25 -19.67 13.12
C TRP A 946 16.27 -20.82 13.16
N LYS A 947 17.05 -20.94 14.23
CA LYS A 947 17.88 -22.13 14.50
C LYS A 947 17.02 -23.33 14.88
N TYR A 948 17.58 -24.54 14.79
CA TYR A 948 17.01 -25.76 15.32
C TYR A 948 16.60 -25.59 16.81
N PRO A 949 15.29 -25.52 17.12
CA PRO A 949 14.83 -25.01 18.41
C PRO A 949 15.17 -25.93 19.59
N TYR A 950 15.28 -27.24 19.36
CA TYR A 950 15.72 -28.20 20.39
C TYR A 950 17.18 -28.00 20.81
N GLU A 951 18.06 -27.67 19.87
CA GLU A 951 19.48 -27.38 20.14
C GLU A 951 19.66 -25.98 20.73
N ALA A 952 19.00 -24.99 20.13
CA ALA A 952 19.10 -23.59 20.54
C ALA A 952 18.35 -23.28 21.83
N ASN A 953 17.44 -24.17 22.26
CA ASN A 953 16.50 -23.96 23.37
C ASN A 953 15.70 -22.65 23.22
N GLY A 954 15.23 -22.37 22.00
CA GLY A 954 14.52 -21.15 21.65
C GLY A 954 14.36 -20.97 20.15
N ILE A 955 13.44 -20.08 19.77
CA ILE A 955 13.38 -19.52 18.41
C ILE A 955 14.44 -18.42 18.34
N VAL A 956 15.59 -18.74 17.74
CA VAL A 956 16.75 -17.84 17.69
C VAL A 956 17.06 -17.53 16.22
N PRO A 957 16.96 -16.27 15.77
CA PRO A 957 17.29 -15.90 14.40
C PRO A 957 18.74 -16.21 14.03
N THR A 958 18.94 -16.62 12.78
CA THR A 958 20.24 -16.86 12.17
C THR A 958 20.20 -16.60 10.67
N GLN A 959 21.36 -16.24 10.11
CA GLN A 959 21.49 -15.90 8.70
C GLN A 959 21.33 -17.15 7.81
N SER A 960 20.34 -17.12 6.91
CA SER A 960 20.23 -18.06 5.80
C SER A 960 21.14 -17.63 4.64
N GLN A 961 21.67 -18.61 3.91
CA GLN A 961 22.43 -18.37 2.67
C GLN A 961 21.53 -18.30 1.43
N GLY A 962 20.22 -18.54 1.56
CA GLY A 962 19.27 -18.65 0.46
C GLY A 962 18.39 -19.89 0.62
N VAL A 963 17.59 -20.20 -0.40
CA VAL A 963 16.73 -21.39 -0.43
C VAL A 963 17.26 -22.36 -1.47
N GLY A 964 17.75 -23.52 -1.03
CA GLY A 964 18.04 -24.65 -1.90
C GLY A 964 16.76 -25.42 -2.24
N VAL A 965 16.48 -25.62 -3.53
CA VAL A 965 15.27 -26.29 -4.03
C VAL A 965 15.66 -27.53 -4.83
N GLU A 966 15.23 -28.72 -4.38
CA GLU A 966 15.42 -29.99 -5.08
C GLU A 966 14.08 -30.65 -5.38
N VAL A 967 13.81 -30.93 -6.66
CA VAL A 967 12.51 -31.43 -7.14
C VAL A 967 12.64 -32.85 -7.67
N PHE A 968 11.80 -33.75 -7.15
CA PHE A 968 11.57 -35.08 -7.72
C PHE A 968 10.15 -35.18 -8.27
N ALA A 969 10.03 -35.54 -9.54
CA ALA A 969 8.75 -35.71 -10.22
C ALA A 969 8.46 -37.17 -10.60
N TYR A 970 7.22 -37.59 -10.39
CA TYR A 970 6.73 -38.94 -10.62
C TYR A 970 5.48 -38.90 -11.51
N SER A 971 5.32 -39.88 -12.41
CA SER A 971 4.09 -40.07 -13.17
C SER A 971 3.74 -41.56 -13.23
N ASN A 972 2.53 -41.95 -12.87
CA ASN A 972 2.10 -43.36 -12.81
C ASN A 972 3.08 -44.27 -12.03
N GLN A 973 3.61 -43.75 -10.91
CA GLN A 973 4.63 -44.43 -10.07
C GLN A 973 5.96 -44.77 -10.79
N LYS A 974 6.23 -44.17 -11.97
CA LYS A 974 7.55 -44.17 -12.61
C LYS A 974 8.16 -42.78 -12.48
N THR A 975 9.40 -42.71 -12.03
CA THR A 975 10.12 -41.44 -11.88
C THR A 975 10.38 -40.81 -13.26
N PHE A 976 10.02 -39.53 -13.41
CA PHE A 976 10.29 -38.72 -14.61
C PHE A 976 11.80 -38.45 -14.74
N SER A 977 12.48 -38.26 -13.59
CA SER A 977 13.92 -38.09 -13.45
C SER A 977 14.47 -39.11 -12.45
N ARG A 978 15.30 -40.06 -12.88
CA ARG A 978 15.90 -41.11 -12.01
C ARG A 978 17.23 -40.72 -11.37
N GLU A 979 17.81 -39.58 -11.72
CA GLU A 979 19.12 -39.15 -11.23
C GLU A 979 18.98 -37.93 -10.33
N ALA A 980 19.69 -37.95 -9.19
CA ALA A 980 19.78 -36.82 -8.27
C ALA A 980 20.24 -35.58 -9.04
N SER A 981 19.34 -34.62 -9.20
CA SER A 981 19.64 -33.38 -9.88
C SER A 981 20.16 -32.38 -8.87
N LYS A 982 21.22 -31.65 -9.23
CA LYS A 982 21.77 -30.62 -8.34
C LYS A 982 20.66 -29.63 -7.93
N PRO A 983 20.56 -29.30 -6.63
CA PRO A 983 19.56 -28.37 -6.12
C PRO A 983 19.80 -26.97 -6.71
N LEU A 984 18.72 -26.26 -7.04
CA LEU A 984 18.77 -24.86 -7.41
C LEU A 984 18.89 -24.04 -6.12
N LEU A 985 19.97 -23.29 -5.96
CA LEU A 985 20.10 -22.32 -4.87
C LEU A 985 19.51 -20.98 -5.32
N TYR A 986 18.50 -20.49 -4.62
CA TYR A 986 17.92 -19.17 -4.85
C TYR A 986 18.43 -18.19 -3.79
N GLN A 987 18.97 -17.05 -4.25
CA GLN A 987 19.43 -15.95 -3.43
C GLN A 987 18.82 -14.65 -3.96
N TRP A 988 18.54 -13.72 -3.07
CA TRP A 988 18.00 -12.39 -3.39
C TRP A 988 18.81 -11.30 -2.69
N ASP A 989 18.56 -10.03 -2.97
CA ASP A 989 19.16 -8.93 -2.21
C ASP A 989 18.33 -8.63 -0.96
N LYS A 990 18.99 -8.17 0.11
CA LYS A 990 18.28 -7.69 1.30
C LYS A 990 17.50 -6.42 0.93
N TRP A 991 16.41 -6.15 1.65
CA TRP A 991 15.69 -4.88 1.55
C TRP A 991 15.44 -4.30 2.94
N ASP A 992 15.41 -2.96 3.03
CA ASP A 992 15.14 -2.23 4.27
C ASP A 992 13.78 -1.54 4.26
N LEU A 993 13.22 -1.24 3.09
CA LEU A 993 11.83 -0.83 2.92
C LEU A 993 11.18 -1.77 1.89
N PRO A 994 9.95 -2.26 2.14
CA PRO A 994 9.23 -3.08 1.18
C PRO A 994 8.69 -2.22 0.04
N THR A 995 8.51 -2.82 -1.14
CA THR A 995 7.68 -2.26 -2.19
C THR A 995 6.26 -2.77 -2.05
N TYR A 996 5.28 -1.92 -2.33
CA TYR A 996 3.86 -2.28 -2.23
C TYR A 996 2.98 -1.42 -3.14
N HIS A 997 1.78 -1.94 -3.41
CA HIS A 997 0.69 -1.21 -4.03
C HIS A 997 -0.65 -1.63 -3.43
N GLU A 998 -1.71 -0.88 -3.72
CA GLU A 998 -3.04 -1.11 -3.17
C GLU A 998 -4.02 -1.63 -4.21
N ARG A 999 -4.93 -2.51 -3.78
CA ARG A 999 -6.05 -3.02 -4.58
C ARG A 999 -7.30 -3.15 -3.72
N LYS A 1000 -8.47 -2.83 -4.28
CA LYS A 1000 -9.76 -3.14 -3.62
C LYS A 1000 -9.97 -4.65 -3.56
N LYS A 1001 -10.27 -5.18 -2.38
CA LYS A 1001 -10.60 -6.61 -2.23
C LYS A 1001 -11.99 -6.92 -2.77
N HIS A 1002 -12.28 -8.19 -3.06
CA HIS A 1002 -13.65 -8.63 -3.37
C HIS A 1002 -14.66 -8.28 -2.25
N SER A 1003 -14.20 -8.22 -0.99
CA SER A 1003 -15.01 -7.77 0.15
C SER A 1003 -15.52 -6.33 0.01
N PHE A 1004 -14.78 -5.44 -0.67
CA PHE A 1004 -15.14 -4.03 -0.85
C PHE A 1004 -16.52 -3.89 -1.52
N GLU A 1005 -16.73 -4.57 -2.64
CA GLU A 1005 -17.99 -4.46 -3.40
C GLU A 1005 -19.17 -5.13 -2.66
N ILE A 1006 -18.91 -6.20 -1.92
CA ILE A 1006 -19.92 -6.87 -1.08
C ILE A 1006 -20.38 -5.93 0.04
N LEU A 1007 -19.42 -5.29 0.70
CA LEU A 1007 -19.70 -4.36 1.80
C LEU A 1007 -20.34 -3.07 1.30
N ARG A 1008 -19.92 -2.55 0.14
CA ARG A 1008 -20.58 -1.40 -0.52
C ARG A 1008 -22.08 -1.63 -0.66
N LYS A 1009 -22.48 -2.79 -1.19
CA LYS A 1009 -23.91 -3.19 -1.33
C LYS A 1009 -24.60 -3.38 0.01
N ALA A 1010 -23.90 -3.96 0.99
CA ALA A 1010 -24.44 -4.12 2.34
C ALA A 1010 -24.71 -2.76 3.00
N TYR A 1011 -23.82 -1.78 2.81
CA TYR A 1011 -23.95 -0.42 3.32
C TYR A 1011 -25.07 0.36 2.61
N GLU A 1012 -25.32 0.12 1.32
CA GLU A 1012 -26.53 0.65 0.65
C GLU A 1012 -27.82 0.13 1.29
N THR A 1013 -27.81 -1.14 1.73
CA THR A 1013 -28.99 -1.82 2.28
C THR A 1013 -29.25 -1.45 3.73
N TYR A 1014 -28.21 -1.40 4.56
CA TYR A 1014 -28.30 -1.23 6.01
C TYR A 1014 -27.81 0.14 6.50
N GLY A 1015 -27.41 1.04 5.59
CA GLY A 1015 -26.91 2.38 5.91
C GLY A 1015 -27.99 3.42 6.19
N THR A 1016 -29.27 3.06 6.21
CA THR A 1016 -30.37 3.94 6.60
C THR A 1016 -31.00 3.46 7.90
N PRO A 1017 -31.49 4.35 8.78
CA PRO A 1017 -32.14 3.96 10.04
C PRO A 1017 -33.23 2.91 9.83
N LYS A 1018 -33.36 1.98 10.78
CA LYS A 1018 -34.40 0.95 10.74
C LYS A 1018 -35.78 1.60 10.79
N PRO A 1019 -36.69 1.32 9.84
CA PRO A 1019 -38.06 1.81 9.91
C PRO A 1019 -38.74 1.34 11.20
N GLU A 1020 -39.44 2.24 11.88
CA GLU A 1020 -40.21 1.95 13.11
C GLU A 1020 -41.29 0.86 12.96
#